data_AF-A0A5C6B9N4-F1
#
_entry.id   AF-A0A5C6B9N4-F1
#
_cell.length_a   1.000
_cell.length_b   1.000
_cell.length_c   1.000
_cell.angle_alpha   90.00
_cell.angle_beta   90.00
_cell.angle_gamma   90.00
#
_symmetry.space_group_name_H-M   'P 1'
#
loop_
_entity.id
_entity.type
_entity.pdbx_description
1 polymer ?
#
loop_
_entity_poly.entity_id
_entity_poly.type
_entity_poly.pdbx_seq_one_letter_code
_entity_poly.pdbx_strand_id
1 'polypeptide(L)'
;MALEDLIILIPSHSLEDFPTDLTEESAAGLLNAFCITWHPRLLAEAEVIPRWQRADDPPELVENRLVIIPECSHDWAPHGWAAQARESGCLVLENMHDRQEMLAAALDWGQTDDAEPPPEVDPELAADFLAVGFCYLQTELLARHMRHYSNLDEVHLQREAVAAAQAAVAGDDAIARNHLRSCFEVLADARERFYPVDCYLIDLCLLIPRLADEHLTDVLNTLNPVNILVTAEDMQEIAEKDPILVELLRETWERGTADVIGGEYQEASTQLLPLESVLWQFEQGIHVFESLFHRRPTVWGRRRFGVAAQLPQILDKHNFEAAMHVALDDGLYPDEEQSKIRWEGCDGSVIDAITRIPLAGDSATSFLRFPERMAESMDQDHVATVVFARWPQVESPWMDDLRRMQAYAPALGKYVTLQDYFQQTDSPGRLSAFKANEYLTPFFIQAVARQEKNPSSRYADHLKRRQRLQSAKWFTALDHVLRGQSLLEPVLADVERLVELAGPDTESDTQSDANDALADVERSAPRQLAGLITQGGAEQTGYLVLNPLGFARSVQVDLPELEHPPAQEGMVKRVQWDARTRAAIVEVPGMGFAWVTAGNGNVEPSQAPNELPLAEPNLLRNEFFEMLLNEQSGGIQRLKGHGRKPNRLSQQITYRYLHERKLPDPDASGEEISTAYAEMRLKSSKVLSTGPSMGEILATGEIVDQASGKVLARFEQTFRVWRSVPRVQIDLTLDVDHLPDSNPWLDYYTMRIAWNDSSASLTRGVLHGAQDIKDERFENLHYLEIANSDERTTILNHGVPFQRTTGMRMVDYILITTGETQRTFRFDICLDENYPMQAAMDTLTPPAVIPSTIAPRGGAQTGWFFNVDAKSVQLLDILPLREPPSPDLAEWDRSEVETTPHGNGFALRLVETEGRAVRVKLRCFRDPVEARQRDFQGRTISDVMIEGDAVLIDMTAYEIADIELRF
;
A
#
# COMPACT_ATOMS: atom_id res chain seq x y z
N MET A 1 -22.48 41.34 -42.25
CA MET A 1 -21.28 42.17 -42.00
C MET A 1 -20.16 41.21 -41.69
N ALA A 2 -18.95 41.41 -42.24
CA ALA A 2 -17.82 40.51 -42.00
C ALA A 2 -16.99 41.03 -40.81
N LEU A 3 -16.49 40.13 -39.96
CA LEU A 3 -15.53 40.49 -38.92
C LEU A 3 -14.20 40.94 -39.54
N GLU A 4 -13.50 41.88 -38.89
CA GLU A 4 -12.19 42.38 -39.33
C GLU A 4 -11.05 41.96 -38.38
N ASP A 5 -11.36 41.56 -37.15
CA ASP A 5 -10.37 41.22 -36.13
C ASP A 5 -10.97 40.31 -35.03
N LEU A 6 -10.12 39.49 -34.42
CA LEU A 6 -10.47 38.52 -33.38
C LEU A 6 -9.53 38.72 -32.18
N ILE A 7 -10.07 39.23 -31.06
CA ILE A 7 -9.26 39.73 -29.95
C ILE A 7 -9.65 39.03 -28.63
N ILE A 8 -8.63 38.58 -27.90
CA ILE A 8 -8.78 38.03 -26.54
C ILE A 8 -8.14 39.01 -25.56
N LEU A 9 -8.87 39.46 -24.55
CA LEU A 9 -8.27 40.22 -23.45
C LEU A 9 -7.67 39.25 -22.43
N ILE A 10 -6.41 39.47 -22.05
CA ILE A 10 -5.71 38.64 -21.07
C ILE A 10 -5.51 39.38 -19.74
N PRO A 11 -5.53 38.66 -18.61
CA PRO A 11 -5.39 39.23 -17.26
C PRO A 11 -3.91 39.39 -16.86
N SER A 12 -3.06 39.81 -17.79
CA SER A 12 -1.62 39.94 -17.59
C SER A 12 -1.01 41.00 -18.52
N HIS A 13 0.19 41.47 -18.20
CA HIS A 13 0.91 42.45 -19.02
C HIS A 13 1.54 41.82 -20.27
N SER A 14 1.74 40.51 -20.25
CA SER A 14 2.29 39.69 -21.32
C SER A 14 1.91 38.22 -21.11
N LEU A 15 2.37 37.33 -21.99
CA LEU A 15 2.31 35.88 -21.73
C LEU A 15 3.36 35.39 -20.72
N GLU A 16 4.32 36.22 -20.29
CA GLU A 16 5.30 35.83 -19.25
C GLU A 16 4.68 35.80 -17.85
N ASP A 17 3.70 36.65 -17.58
CA ASP A 17 2.95 36.77 -16.33
C ASP A 17 1.51 36.25 -16.48
N PHE A 18 1.28 35.34 -17.44
CA PHE A 18 -0.01 34.69 -17.64
C PHE A 18 -0.39 33.88 -16.39
N PRO A 19 -1.63 33.96 -15.89
CA PRO A 19 -1.99 33.27 -14.65
C PRO A 19 -2.09 31.76 -14.87
N THR A 20 -1.51 31.01 -13.95
CA THR A 20 -1.56 29.54 -13.92
C THR A 20 -2.36 28.99 -12.73
N ASP A 21 -2.71 29.86 -11.78
CA ASP A 21 -3.50 29.56 -10.59
C ASP A 21 -4.85 30.29 -10.64
N LEU A 22 -5.83 29.69 -11.34
CA LEU A 22 -7.20 30.18 -11.42
C LEU A 22 -8.20 29.17 -10.85
N THR A 23 -9.43 29.61 -10.59
CA THR A 23 -10.56 28.70 -10.34
C THR A 23 -10.92 27.94 -11.62
N GLU A 24 -11.64 26.83 -11.48
CA GLU A 24 -12.02 25.96 -12.60
C GLU A 24 -12.78 26.72 -13.71
N GLU A 25 -13.82 27.49 -13.37
CA GLU A 25 -14.62 28.27 -14.34
C GLU A 25 -13.80 29.39 -15.02
N SER A 26 -12.96 30.08 -14.25
CA SER A 26 -12.10 31.15 -14.79
C SER A 26 -10.99 30.59 -15.69
N ALA A 27 -10.40 29.44 -15.35
CA ALA A 27 -9.43 28.74 -16.19
C ALA A 27 -10.10 28.25 -17.49
N ALA A 28 -11.29 27.66 -17.38
CA ALA A 28 -12.07 27.20 -18.52
C ALA A 28 -12.41 28.33 -19.48
N GLY A 29 -12.93 29.45 -18.96
CA GLY A 29 -13.23 30.64 -19.76
C GLY A 29 -12.02 31.22 -20.47
N LEU A 30 -10.86 31.29 -19.80
CA LEU A 30 -9.62 31.78 -20.39
C LEU A 30 -9.10 30.86 -21.49
N LEU A 31 -9.00 29.55 -21.25
CA LEU A 31 -8.54 28.59 -22.26
C LEU A 31 -9.48 28.56 -23.47
N ASN A 32 -10.79 28.53 -23.22
CA ASN A 32 -11.78 28.47 -24.29
C ASN A 32 -11.80 29.76 -25.13
N ALA A 33 -11.53 30.94 -24.55
CA ALA A 33 -11.39 32.18 -25.33
C ALA A 33 -10.30 32.08 -26.41
N PHE A 34 -9.17 31.43 -26.09
CA PHE A 34 -8.13 31.12 -27.07
C PHE A 34 -8.55 30.05 -28.06
N CYS A 35 -9.36 29.05 -27.67
CA CYS A 35 -9.78 27.99 -28.57
C CYS A 35 -10.83 28.48 -29.59
N ILE A 36 -11.92 29.11 -29.13
CA ILE A 36 -13.09 29.43 -29.97
C ILE A 36 -12.78 30.42 -31.09
N THR A 37 -11.82 31.32 -30.88
CA THR A 37 -11.44 32.34 -31.87
C THR A 37 -10.78 31.73 -33.10
N TRP A 38 -10.32 30.48 -33.01
CA TRP A 38 -9.77 29.74 -34.15
C TRP A 38 -10.82 29.05 -35.00
N HIS A 39 -12.11 29.15 -34.66
CA HIS A 39 -13.17 28.50 -35.44
C HIS A 39 -13.11 28.90 -36.94
N PRO A 40 -13.25 27.96 -37.89
CA PRO A 40 -13.00 28.20 -39.31
C PRO A 40 -13.85 29.33 -39.90
N ARG A 41 -15.11 29.47 -39.49
CA ARG A 41 -15.95 30.59 -39.93
C ARG A 41 -15.41 31.96 -39.51
N LEU A 42 -14.91 32.08 -38.28
CA LEU A 42 -14.38 33.34 -37.77
C LEU A 42 -13.07 33.71 -38.49
N LEU A 43 -12.18 32.73 -38.69
CA LEU A 43 -10.93 32.93 -39.42
C LEU A 43 -11.14 33.26 -40.90
N ALA A 44 -12.12 32.61 -41.55
CA ALA A 44 -12.44 32.87 -42.95
C ALA A 44 -13.06 34.25 -43.16
N GLU A 45 -13.86 34.75 -42.20
CA GLU A 45 -14.42 36.10 -42.25
C GLU A 45 -13.37 37.17 -41.95
N ALA A 46 -12.55 36.98 -40.91
CA ALA A 46 -11.57 37.97 -40.48
C ALA A 46 -10.29 38.00 -41.34
N GLU A 47 -9.97 36.91 -42.05
CA GLU A 47 -8.73 36.72 -42.83
C GLU A 47 -7.42 36.96 -42.04
N VAL A 48 -7.51 36.87 -40.70
CA VAL A 48 -6.40 37.01 -39.75
C VAL A 48 -6.50 35.94 -38.66
N ILE A 49 -5.37 35.60 -38.03
CA ILE A 49 -5.37 34.75 -36.84
C ILE A 49 -5.72 35.58 -35.59
N PRO A 50 -6.23 34.95 -34.52
CA PRO A 50 -6.59 35.64 -33.30
C PRO A 50 -5.36 36.22 -32.60
N ARG A 51 -5.54 37.37 -31.97
CA ARG A 51 -4.49 38.03 -31.19
C ARG A 51 -4.98 38.33 -29.78
N TRP A 52 -4.06 38.34 -28.83
CA TRP A 52 -4.36 38.77 -27.46
C TRP A 52 -3.94 40.22 -27.24
N GLN A 53 -4.63 40.90 -26.32
CA GLN A 53 -4.25 42.22 -25.81
C GLN A 53 -4.41 42.27 -24.30
N ARG A 54 -3.65 43.15 -23.67
CA ARG A 54 -3.74 43.35 -22.23
C ARG A 54 -5.10 43.92 -21.87
N ALA A 55 -5.76 43.35 -20.87
CA ALA A 55 -7.05 43.86 -20.44
C ALA A 55 -6.96 45.29 -19.86
N ASP A 56 -5.83 45.67 -19.25
CA ASP A 56 -5.61 47.02 -18.67
C ASP A 56 -5.32 48.11 -19.70
N ASP A 57 -4.95 47.74 -20.92
CA ASP A 57 -4.73 48.63 -22.06
C ASP A 57 -5.43 48.06 -23.30
N PRO A 58 -6.78 48.04 -23.29
CA PRO A 58 -7.55 47.36 -24.33
C PRO A 58 -7.50 48.12 -25.67
N PRO A 59 -7.79 47.44 -26.79
CA PRO A 59 -7.65 48.03 -28.12
C PRO A 59 -8.60 49.22 -28.35
N GLU A 60 -8.27 50.05 -29.34
CA GLU A 60 -9.19 51.07 -29.83
C GLU A 60 -10.50 50.44 -30.32
N LEU A 61 -11.63 51.07 -29.96
CA LEU A 61 -12.96 50.62 -30.32
C LEU A 61 -13.23 50.88 -31.80
N VAL A 62 -13.29 49.81 -32.58
CA VAL A 62 -13.56 49.82 -34.03
C VAL A 62 -14.66 48.81 -34.31
N GLU A 63 -15.59 49.17 -35.20
CA GLU A 63 -16.70 48.31 -35.62
C GLU A 63 -16.21 46.95 -36.17
N ASN A 64 -17.09 45.93 -36.17
CA ASN A 64 -16.85 44.62 -36.78
C ASN A 64 -15.70 43.80 -36.16
N ARG A 65 -15.46 43.91 -34.84
CA ARG A 65 -14.48 43.07 -34.12
C ARG A 65 -15.17 42.13 -33.14
N LEU A 66 -14.64 40.91 -33.02
CA LEU A 66 -14.96 40.01 -31.92
C LEU A 66 -13.96 40.26 -30.78
N VAL A 67 -14.46 40.57 -29.59
CA VAL A 67 -13.65 40.72 -28.38
C VAL A 67 -14.18 39.76 -27.32
N ILE A 68 -13.32 38.88 -26.81
CA ILE A 68 -13.63 38.00 -25.69
C ILE A 68 -12.94 38.53 -24.45
N ILE A 69 -13.72 38.68 -23.38
CA ILE A 69 -13.25 39.11 -22.06
C ILE A 69 -13.48 37.92 -21.10
N PRO A 70 -12.45 37.08 -20.86
CA PRO A 70 -12.51 36.05 -19.83
C PRO A 70 -12.79 36.66 -18.47
N GLU A 71 -13.45 35.91 -17.58
CA GLU A 71 -13.86 36.40 -16.27
C GLU A 71 -12.68 36.98 -15.46
N CYS A 72 -11.55 36.27 -15.47
CA CYS A 72 -10.32 36.69 -14.79
C CYS A 72 -9.73 38.01 -15.32
N SER A 73 -10.15 38.47 -16.50
CA SER A 73 -9.72 39.74 -17.12
C SER A 73 -10.65 40.91 -16.82
N HIS A 74 -11.81 40.69 -16.19
CA HIS A 74 -12.79 41.75 -15.94
C HIS A 74 -12.25 42.87 -15.05
N ASP A 75 -11.57 42.52 -13.97
CA ASP A 75 -11.04 43.48 -13.01
C ASP A 75 -9.87 44.31 -13.58
N TRP A 76 -9.26 43.83 -14.66
CA TRP A 76 -8.20 44.54 -15.39
C TRP A 76 -8.77 45.53 -16.41
N ALA A 77 -9.93 45.22 -17.00
CA ALA A 77 -10.55 46.06 -18.02
C ALA A 77 -11.01 47.42 -17.46
N PRO A 78 -10.79 48.54 -18.17
CA PRO A 78 -11.30 49.85 -17.78
C PRO A 78 -12.82 49.83 -17.58
N HIS A 79 -13.27 50.49 -16.52
CA HIS A 79 -14.67 50.44 -16.12
C HIS A 79 -15.60 50.98 -17.23
N GLY A 80 -16.54 50.16 -17.69
CA GLY A 80 -17.49 50.51 -18.75
C GLY A 80 -16.98 50.31 -20.18
N TRP A 81 -15.74 49.86 -20.38
CA TRP A 81 -15.17 49.63 -21.70
C TRP A 81 -15.96 48.60 -22.52
N ALA A 82 -16.35 47.48 -21.93
CA ALA A 82 -17.13 46.43 -22.60
C ALA A 82 -18.48 46.95 -23.16
N ALA A 83 -19.16 47.83 -22.42
CA ALA A 83 -20.40 48.45 -22.88
C ALA A 83 -20.14 49.41 -24.07
N GLN A 84 -19.08 50.22 -23.99
CA GLN A 84 -18.68 51.11 -25.08
C GLN A 84 -18.28 50.36 -26.35
N ALA A 85 -17.60 49.21 -26.20
CA ALA A 85 -17.24 48.35 -27.32
C ALA A 85 -18.47 47.82 -28.05
N ARG A 86 -19.50 47.38 -27.32
CA ARG A 86 -20.79 46.98 -27.92
C ARG A 86 -21.48 48.12 -28.63
N GLU A 87 -21.52 49.31 -28.02
CA GLU A 87 -22.09 50.51 -28.65
C GLU A 87 -21.35 50.92 -29.92
N SER A 88 -20.05 50.62 -30.00
CA SER A 88 -19.18 50.86 -31.16
C SER A 88 -19.24 49.73 -32.20
N GLY A 89 -20.20 48.81 -32.11
CA GLY A 89 -20.40 47.75 -33.10
C GLY A 89 -19.44 46.55 -33.00
N CYS A 90 -18.76 46.35 -31.86
CA CYS A 90 -18.04 45.10 -31.58
C CYS A 90 -18.99 44.02 -31.04
N LEU A 91 -18.71 42.76 -31.36
CA LEU A 91 -19.24 41.61 -30.61
C LEU A 91 -18.39 41.41 -29.36
N VAL A 92 -18.98 41.56 -28.18
CA VAL A 92 -18.27 41.38 -26.91
C VAL A 92 -18.87 40.21 -26.14
N LEU A 93 -18.08 39.14 -26.00
CA LEU A 93 -18.39 37.97 -25.19
C LEU A 93 -17.74 38.11 -23.81
N GLU A 94 -18.53 38.02 -22.76
CA GLU A 94 -18.06 38.15 -21.37
C GLU A 94 -18.88 37.25 -20.43
N ASN A 95 -18.31 36.84 -19.29
CA ASN A 95 -18.95 35.96 -18.31
C ASN A 95 -19.42 34.60 -18.87
N MET A 96 -18.62 33.96 -19.72
CA MET A 96 -18.90 32.65 -20.28
C MET A 96 -17.72 31.70 -20.04
N HIS A 97 -18.03 30.43 -19.71
CA HIS A 97 -17.03 29.42 -19.35
C HIS A 97 -17.16 28.15 -20.20
N ASP A 98 -18.37 27.80 -20.62
CA ASP A 98 -18.65 26.67 -21.49
C ASP A 98 -18.24 26.94 -22.95
N ARG A 99 -17.53 25.98 -23.55
CA ARG A 99 -16.98 26.12 -24.91
C ARG A 99 -18.09 26.22 -25.96
N GLN A 100 -19.16 25.44 -25.83
CA GLN A 100 -20.25 25.41 -26.82
C GLN A 100 -21.11 26.67 -26.74
N GLU A 101 -21.40 27.14 -25.53
CA GLU A 101 -22.11 28.40 -25.31
C GLU A 101 -21.33 29.59 -25.90
N MET A 102 -20.04 29.67 -25.61
CA MET A 102 -19.15 30.68 -26.17
C MET A 102 -19.08 30.61 -27.70
N LEU A 103 -18.96 29.41 -28.26
CA LEU A 103 -18.91 29.21 -29.70
C LEU A 103 -20.22 29.62 -30.37
N ALA A 104 -21.37 29.21 -29.82
CA ALA A 104 -22.67 29.60 -30.31
C ALA A 104 -22.85 31.11 -30.32
N ALA A 105 -22.47 31.80 -29.23
CA ALA A 105 -22.53 33.25 -29.15
C ALA A 105 -21.58 33.96 -30.14
N ALA A 106 -20.39 33.40 -30.39
CA ALA A 106 -19.48 33.92 -31.40
C ALA A 106 -20.02 33.78 -32.83
N LEU A 107 -20.70 32.67 -33.13
CA LEU A 107 -21.21 32.33 -34.47
C LEU A 107 -22.59 32.90 -34.80
N ASP A 108 -23.31 33.44 -33.81
CA ASP A 108 -24.56 34.18 -33.99
C ASP A 108 -24.32 35.57 -34.61
N TRP A 109 -23.05 36.01 -34.67
CA TRP A 109 -22.66 37.25 -35.32
C TRP A 109 -23.19 37.35 -36.76
N GLY A 110 -23.80 38.49 -37.07
CA GLY A 110 -24.25 38.79 -38.42
C GLY A 110 -25.46 37.98 -38.90
N GLN A 111 -26.06 37.13 -38.04
CA GLN A 111 -27.31 36.45 -38.36
C GLN A 111 -28.48 37.43 -38.23
N THR A 112 -29.16 37.68 -39.35
CA THR A 112 -30.43 38.43 -39.42
C THR A 112 -31.47 37.54 -40.09
N ASP A 113 -32.76 37.72 -39.80
CA ASP A 113 -33.87 36.91 -40.37
C ASP A 113 -33.87 36.85 -41.93
N ASP A 114 -33.19 37.80 -42.60
CA ASP A 114 -33.07 37.92 -44.06
C ASP A 114 -31.71 37.44 -44.64
N ALA A 115 -30.79 36.91 -43.83
CA ALA A 115 -29.45 36.48 -44.26
C ALA A 115 -29.45 35.06 -44.88
N GLU A 116 -28.54 34.78 -45.83
CA GLU A 116 -28.30 33.41 -46.27
C GLU A 116 -27.82 32.54 -45.08
N PRO A 117 -28.27 31.28 -44.99
CA PRO A 117 -27.85 30.39 -43.92
C PRO A 117 -26.32 30.26 -43.92
N PRO A 118 -25.68 30.30 -42.74
CA PRO A 118 -24.23 30.25 -42.68
C PRO A 118 -23.69 28.96 -43.31
N PRO A 119 -22.50 29.01 -43.90
CA PRO A 119 -21.86 27.82 -44.46
C PRO A 119 -21.65 26.79 -43.35
N GLU A 120 -22.14 25.57 -43.60
CA GLU A 120 -22.01 24.45 -42.68
C GLU A 120 -20.61 23.86 -42.83
N VAL A 121 -19.85 23.87 -41.72
CA VAL A 121 -18.51 23.26 -41.66
C VAL A 121 -18.65 21.94 -40.91
N ASP A 122 -17.93 20.91 -41.36
CA ASP A 122 -17.82 19.63 -40.65
C ASP A 122 -17.44 19.88 -39.18
N PRO A 123 -18.26 19.45 -38.19
CA PRO A 123 -17.96 19.62 -36.78
C PRO A 123 -16.60 19.05 -36.35
N GLU A 124 -16.17 17.94 -36.94
CA GLU A 124 -14.86 17.35 -36.65
C GLU A 124 -13.71 18.23 -37.14
N LEU A 125 -13.88 18.82 -38.33
CA LEU A 125 -12.92 19.77 -38.86
C LEU A 125 -12.90 21.05 -38.02
N ALA A 126 -14.06 21.58 -37.62
CA ALA A 126 -14.15 22.73 -36.73
C ALA A 126 -13.45 22.47 -35.39
N ALA A 127 -13.61 21.28 -34.80
CA ALA A 127 -12.89 20.89 -33.59
C ALA A 127 -11.37 20.85 -33.78
N ASP A 128 -10.88 20.40 -34.93
CA ASP A 128 -9.44 20.42 -35.25
C ASP A 128 -8.88 21.86 -35.28
N PHE A 129 -9.67 22.84 -35.73
CA PHE A 129 -9.29 24.26 -35.63
C PHE A 129 -9.21 24.77 -34.19
N LEU A 130 -10.15 24.39 -33.33
CA LEU A 130 -10.11 24.74 -31.90
C LEU A 130 -8.84 24.19 -31.24
N ALA A 131 -8.44 22.97 -31.61
CA ALA A 131 -7.22 22.34 -31.16
C ALA A 131 -5.95 23.09 -31.61
N VAL A 132 -5.95 23.75 -32.78
CA VAL A 132 -4.86 24.65 -33.18
C VAL A 132 -4.77 25.84 -32.22
N GLY A 133 -5.90 26.44 -31.85
CA GLY A 133 -5.94 27.56 -30.90
C GLY A 133 -5.42 27.19 -29.53
N PHE A 134 -5.78 26.01 -29.03
CA PHE A 134 -5.22 25.44 -27.81
C PHE A 134 -3.70 25.23 -27.94
N CYS A 135 -3.25 24.54 -29.00
CA CYS A 135 -1.83 24.24 -29.24
C CYS A 135 -0.97 25.50 -29.35
N TYR A 136 -1.48 26.53 -30.02
CA TYR A 136 -0.84 27.84 -30.14
C TYR A 136 -0.58 28.47 -28.76
N LEU A 137 -1.61 28.56 -27.91
CA LEU A 137 -1.47 29.12 -26.57
C LEU A 137 -0.44 28.33 -25.75
N GLN A 138 -0.58 27.00 -25.72
CA GLN A 138 0.28 26.13 -24.93
C GLN A 138 1.75 26.21 -25.38
N THR A 139 2.00 26.31 -26.70
CA THR A 139 3.35 26.45 -27.26
C THR A 139 3.98 27.81 -26.90
N GLU A 140 3.21 28.90 -26.97
CA GLU A 140 3.68 30.23 -26.57
C GLU A 140 4.02 30.29 -25.08
N LEU A 141 3.15 29.76 -24.22
CA LEU A 141 3.39 29.70 -22.77
C LEU A 141 4.60 28.82 -22.46
N LEU A 142 4.70 27.64 -23.06
CA LEU A 142 5.81 26.71 -22.86
C LEU A 142 7.15 27.35 -23.23
N ALA A 143 7.21 28.07 -24.36
CA ALA A 143 8.41 28.80 -24.75
C ALA A 143 8.86 29.80 -23.67
N ARG A 144 7.92 30.50 -23.02
CA ARG A 144 8.22 31.45 -21.94
C ARG A 144 8.67 30.75 -20.66
N HIS A 145 8.03 29.65 -20.26
CA HIS A 145 8.47 28.86 -19.10
C HIS A 145 9.87 28.26 -19.30
N MET A 146 10.21 27.89 -20.54
CA MET A 146 11.56 27.47 -20.92
C MET A 146 12.55 28.63 -21.08
N ARG A 147 12.14 29.88 -20.81
CA ARG A 147 12.96 31.11 -20.87
C ARG A 147 13.46 31.43 -22.29
N HIS A 148 12.67 31.08 -23.29
CA HIS A 148 12.92 31.37 -24.70
C HIS A 148 11.92 32.41 -25.25
N TYR A 149 12.41 33.23 -26.18
CA TYR A 149 11.55 34.07 -27.02
C TYR A 149 10.79 33.20 -28.02
N SER A 150 9.57 33.61 -28.36
CA SER A 150 8.81 32.93 -29.40
C SER A 150 9.50 33.15 -30.72
N ASN A 151 9.77 32.05 -31.41
CA ASN A 151 10.31 32.05 -32.76
C ASN A 151 9.29 31.48 -33.75
N LEU A 152 7.99 31.57 -33.40
CA LEU A 152 6.89 31.15 -34.24
C LEU A 152 6.84 31.99 -35.52
N ASP A 153 6.72 31.33 -36.68
CA ASP A 153 6.49 32.02 -37.95
C ASP A 153 5.00 32.37 -38.07
N GLU A 154 4.58 33.42 -37.36
CA GLU A 154 3.18 33.87 -37.32
C GLU A 154 2.63 34.19 -38.73
N VAL A 155 3.47 34.69 -39.64
CA VAL A 155 3.06 35.02 -41.01
C VAL A 155 2.72 33.74 -41.78
N HIS A 156 3.56 32.71 -41.65
CA HIS A 156 3.29 31.41 -42.25
C HIS A 156 2.07 30.75 -41.61
N LEU A 157 1.99 30.74 -40.28
CA LEU A 157 0.86 30.16 -39.53
C LEU A 157 -0.46 30.81 -39.94
N GLN A 158 -0.51 32.16 -40.03
CA GLN A 158 -1.70 32.86 -40.48
C GLN A 158 -2.10 32.48 -41.90
N ARG A 159 -1.14 32.45 -42.83
CA ARG A 159 -1.42 32.07 -44.22
C ARG A 159 -2.06 30.69 -44.31
N GLU A 160 -1.51 29.70 -43.60
CA GLU A 160 -2.04 28.34 -43.61
C GLU A 160 -3.38 28.23 -42.87
N ALA A 161 -3.53 28.87 -41.71
CA ALA A 161 -4.78 28.84 -40.93
C ALA A 161 -5.94 29.48 -41.69
N VAL A 162 -5.73 30.61 -42.35
CA VAL A 162 -6.75 31.28 -43.18
C VAL A 162 -7.06 30.47 -44.43
N ALA A 163 -6.05 29.91 -45.11
CA ALA A 163 -6.27 29.03 -46.27
C ALA A 163 -7.06 27.77 -45.88
N ALA A 164 -6.76 27.17 -44.72
CA ALA A 164 -7.52 26.07 -44.17
C ALA A 164 -8.98 26.46 -43.93
N ALA A 165 -9.20 27.62 -43.29
CA ALA A 165 -10.52 28.11 -42.92
C ALA A 165 -11.39 28.39 -44.15
N GLN A 166 -10.82 29.03 -45.17
CA GLN A 166 -11.50 29.28 -46.44
C GLN A 166 -11.87 27.97 -47.16
N ALA A 167 -10.98 26.99 -47.17
CA ALA A 167 -11.26 25.66 -47.73
C ALA A 167 -12.37 24.93 -46.95
N ALA A 168 -12.35 24.99 -45.61
CA ALA A 168 -13.37 24.40 -44.75
C ALA A 168 -14.76 25.01 -45.01
N VAL A 169 -14.83 26.33 -45.11
CA VAL A 169 -16.07 27.06 -45.44
C VAL A 169 -16.55 26.78 -46.86
N ALA A 170 -15.64 26.47 -47.79
CA ALA A 170 -15.98 26.06 -49.16
C ALA A 170 -16.41 24.58 -49.28
N GLY A 171 -16.30 23.78 -48.22
CA GLY A 171 -16.60 22.35 -48.20
C GLY A 171 -15.48 21.46 -48.77
N ASP A 172 -14.25 21.96 -48.88
CA ASP A 172 -13.07 21.23 -49.36
C ASP A 172 -12.24 20.68 -48.18
N ASP A 173 -12.81 19.72 -47.44
CA ASP A 173 -12.23 19.18 -46.19
C ASP A 173 -10.80 18.64 -46.35
N ALA A 174 -10.50 17.99 -47.48
CA ALA A 174 -9.17 17.43 -47.75
C ALA A 174 -8.10 18.54 -47.86
N ILE A 175 -8.45 19.68 -48.46
CA ILE A 175 -7.54 20.83 -48.58
C ILE A 175 -7.40 21.50 -47.21
N ALA A 176 -8.51 21.66 -46.48
CA ALA A 176 -8.49 22.21 -45.13
C ALA A 176 -7.59 21.40 -44.19
N ARG A 177 -7.70 20.07 -44.17
CA ARG A 177 -6.86 19.18 -43.34
C ARG A 177 -5.38 19.24 -43.72
N ASN A 178 -5.04 19.44 -45.00
CA ASN A 178 -3.64 19.61 -45.42
C ASN A 178 -3.03 20.92 -44.90
N HIS A 179 -3.79 22.02 -44.95
CA HIS A 179 -3.35 23.29 -44.39
C HIS A 179 -3.30 23.25 -42.85
N LEU A 180 -4.26 22.60 -42.18
CA LEU A 180 -4.20 22.37 -40.73
C LEU A 180 -2.96 21.55 -40.32
N ARG A 181 -2.59 20.53 -41.10
CA ARG A 181 -1.35 19.78 -40.87
C ARG A 181 -0.14 20.72 -40.87
N SER A 182 -0.08 21.64 -41.83
CA SER A 182 0.98 22.64 -41.90
C SER A 182 0.97 23.57 -40.68
N CYS A 183 -0.21 23.96 -40.16
CA CYS A 183 -0.30 24.73 -38.92
C CYS A 183 0.31 24.00 -37.72
N PHE A 184 -0.04 22.72 -37.52
CA PHE A 184 0.51 21.91 -36.43
C PHE A 184 2.01 21.64 -36.59
N GLU A 185 2.50 21.44 -37.82
CA GLU A 185 3.94 21.31 -38.11
C GLU A 185 4.70 22.59 -37.75
N VAL A 186 4.16 23.78 -38.06
CA VAL A 186 4.76 25.07 -37.66
C VAL A 186 4.85 25.21 -36.14
N LEU A 187 3.82 24.78 -35.40
CA LEU A 187 3.83 24.80 -33.94
C LEU A 187 4.81 23.78 -33.35
N ALA A 188 4.87 22.58 -33.93
CA ALA A 188 5.85 21.57 -33.55
C ALA A 188 7.29 22.09 -33.76
N ASP A 189 7.59 22.63 -34.94
CA ASP A 189 8.88 23.26 -35.28
C ASP A 189 9.26 24.37 -34.30
N ALA A 190 8.28 25.17 -33.85
CA ALA A 190 8.51 26.22 -32.87
C ALA A 190 8.96 25.64 -31.51
N ARG A 191 8.34 24.54 -31.07
CA ARG A 191 8.75 23.80 -29.86
C ARG A 191 10.14 23.17 -30.00
N GLU A 192 10.42 22.54 -31.14
CA GLU A 192 11.70 21.83 -31.34
C GLU A 192 12.92 22.76 -31.30
N ARG A 193 12.74 24.05 -31.60
CA ARG A 193 13.81 25.05 -31.56
C ARG A 193 14.39 25.26 -30.16
N PHE A 194 13.58 25.13 -29.12
CA PHE A 194 14.05 25.25 -27.73
C PHE A 194 14.16 23.90 -27.03
N TYR A 195 13.44 22.87 -27.48
CA TYR A 195 13.56 21.51 -26.96
C TYR A 195 13.44 20.47 -28.09
N PRO A 196 14.55 20.03 -28.71
CA PRO A 196 14.53 19.15 -29.89
C PRO A 196 14.39 17.64 -29.58
N VAL A 197 14.16 17.27 -28.31
CA VAL A 197 14.01 15.87 -27.88
C VAL A 197 12.54 15.50 -27.88
N ASP A 198 12.22 14.22 -28.05
CA ASP A 198 10.84 13.74 -27.91
C ASP A 198 10.29 14.04 -26.51
N CYS A 199 9.00 14.37 -26.47
CA CYS A 199 8.25 14.50 -25.23
C CYS A 199 7.07 13.56 -25.26
N TYR A 200 6.70 13.01 -24.11
CA TYR A 200 5.66 11.99 -24.00
C TYR A 200 4.49 12.45 -23.14
N LEU A 201 3.31 11.98 -23.52
CA LEU A 201 2.08 12.14 -22.77
C LEU A 201 1.59 10.74 -22.37
N ILE A 202 1.29 10.55 -21.09
CA ILE A 202 0.74 9.30 -20.58
C ILE A 202 -0.72 9.56 -20.23
N ASP A 203 -1.64 8.90 -20.95
CA ASP A 203 -3.07 8.89 -20.62
C ASP A 203 -3.36 7.71 -19.69
N LEU A 204 -3.52 8.00 -18.38
CA LEU A 204 -3.88 7.03 -17.36
C LEU A 204 -5.40 7.04 -17.14
N CYS A 205 -6.08 6.04 -17.71
CA CYS A 205 -7.51 5.83 -17.57
C CYS A 205 -7.80 4.94 -16.37
N LEU A 206 -8.41 5.51 -15.34
CA LEU A 206 -8.84 4.81 -14.13
C LEU A 206 -10.12 4.03 -14.42
N LEU A 207 -10.13 2.71 -14.16
CA LEU A 207 -11.28 1.87 -14.46
C LEU A 207 -11.86 1.21 -13.21
N ILE A 208 -13.19 1.19 -13.16
CA ILE A 208 -14.02 0.45 -12.19
C ILE A 208 -15.21 -0.17 -12.93
N PRO A 209 -15.86 -1.20 -12.37
CA PRO A 209 -16.87 -1.97 -13.10
C PRO A 209 -18.04 -1.14 -13.63
N ARG A 210 -18.46 -0.10 -12.89
CA ARG A 210 -19.57 0.78 -13.31
C ARG A 210 -19.23 1.73 -14.47
N LEU A 211 -17.95 1.90 -14.79
CA LEU A 211 -17.47 2.78 -15.87
C LEU A 211 -16.95 1.98 -17.08
N ALA A 212 -17.08 0.65 -17.05
CA ALA A 212 -16.80 -0.23 -18.18
C ALA A 212 -18.03 -0.24 -19.12
N ASP A 213 -18.29 0.90 -19.76
CA ASP A 213 -19.45 1.14 -20.63
C ASP A 213 -19.04 1.58 -22.04
N GLU A 214 -19.97 2.20 -22.77
CA GLU A 214 -19.74 2.70 -24.14
C GLU A 214 -18.59 3.71 -24.21
N HIS A 215 -18.35 4.51 -23.16
CA HIS A 215 -17.25 5.47 -23.15
C HIS A 215 -15.89 4.77 -23.13
N LEU A 216 -15.75 3.65 -22.41
CA LEU A 216 -14.52 2.86 -22.47
C LEU A 216 -14.33 2.22 -23.85
N THR A 217 -15.41 1.75 -24.46
CA THR A 217 -15.39 1.20 -25.82
C THR A 217 -14.89 2.25 -26.81
N ASP A 218 -15.38 3.48 -26.71
CA ASP A 218 -14.92 4.60 -27.53
C ASP A 218 -13.44 4.89 -27.31
N VAL A 219 -12.99 4.96 -26.05
CA VAL A 219 -11.56 5.13 -25.71
C VAL A 219 -10.69 4.06 -26.37
N LEU A 220 -11.07 2.78 -26.30
CA LEU A 220 -10.31 1.67 -26.89
C LEU A 220 -10.34 1.65 -28.42
N ASN A 221 -11.37 2.23 -29.03
CA ASN A 221 -11.47 2.38 -30.48
C ASN A 221 -10.69 3.57 -31.04
N THR A 222 -10.26 4.52 -30.18
CA THR A 222 -9.36 5.58 -30.61
C THR A 222 -7.97 5.01 -30.93
N LEU A 223 -7.24 5.68 -31.84
CA LEU A 223 -5.88 5.26 -32.22
C LEU A 223 -4.78 5.77 -31.27
N ASN A 224 -5.14 6.55 -30.24
CA ASN A 224 -4.17 7.10 -29.30
C ASN A 224 -3.87 6.08 -28.19
N PRO A 225 -2.59 5.89 -27.82
CA PRO A 225 -2.22 5.03 -26.70
C PRO A 225 -2.91 5.42 -25.38
N VAL A 226 -3.42 4.42 -24.65
CA VAL A 226 -4.08 4.59 -23.34
C VAL A 226 -3.59 3.55 -22.34
N ASN A 227 -3.54 3.90 -21.06
CA ASN A 227 -3.11 3.03 -19.97
C ASN A 227 -4.26 2.80 -19.00
N ILE A 228 -4.82 1.59 -18.97
CA ILE A 228 -5.97 1.23 -18.14
C ILE A 228 -5.47 0.77 -16.77
N LEU A 229 -5.70 1.58 -15.73
CA LEU A 229 -5.40 1.23 -14.34
C LEU A 229 -6.61 0.54 -13.71
N VAL A 230 -6.48 -0.75 -13.39
CA VAL A 230 -7.59 -1.58 -12.92
C VAL A 230 -7.12 -2.72 -12.01
N THR A 231 -7.94 -3.08 -11.03
CA THR A 231 -7.68 -4.23 -10.16
C THR A 231 -8.14 -5.53 -10.83
N ALA A 232 -7.60 -6.67 -10.39
CA ALA A 232 -8.05 -7.94 -10.96
C ALA A 232 -9.51 -8.26 -10.57
N GLU A 233 -9.93 -7.91 -9.36
CA GLU A 233 -11.32 -8.06 -8.91
C GLU A 233 -12.29 -7.24 -9.79
N ASP A 234 -11.98 -5.96 -10.02
CA ASP A 234 -12.79 -5.10 -10.88
C ASP A 234 -12.88 -5.70 -12.30
N MET A 235 -11.78 -6.25 -12.80
CA MET A 235 -11.74 -6.87 -14.14
C MET A 235 -12.54 -8.17 -14.23
N GLN A 236 -12.62 -8.97 -13.16
CA GLN A 236 -13.51 -10.14 -13.12
C GLN A 236 -14.97 -9.70 -13.20
N GLU A 237 -15.38 -8.69 -12.44
CA GLU A 237 -16.74 -8.17 -12.47
C GLU A 237 -17.08 -7.62 -13.87
N ILE A 238 -16.14 -6.94 -14.52
CA ILE A 238 -16.30 -6.46 -15.90
C ILE A 238 -16.45 -7.65 -16.86
N ALA A 239 -15.60 -8.67 -16.77
CA ALA A 239 -15.66 -9.84 -17.63
C ALA A 239 -16.97 -10.63 -17.50
N GLU A 240 -17.54 -10.69 -16.29
CA GLU A 240 -18.84 -11.32 -16.05
C GLU A 240 -20.00 -10.55 -16.69
N LYS A 241 -19.90 -9.22 -16.74
CA LYS A 241 -20.95 -8.32 -17.27
C LYS A 241 -20.86 -8.10 -18.77
N ASP A 242 -19.65 -7.87 -19.28
CA ASP A 242 -19.38 -7.57 -20.69
C ASP A 242 -18.10 -8.27 -21.20
N PRO A 243 -18.21 -9.54 -21.61
CA PRO A 243 -17.09 -10.28 -22.20
C PRO A 243 -16.57 -9.66 -23.51
N ILE A 244 -17.40 -8.90 -24.25
CA ILE A 244 -17.02 -8.32 -25.54
C ILE A 244 -16.03 -7.17 -25.32
N LEU A 245 -16.28 -6.35 -24.31
CA LEU A 245 -15.36 -5.27 -23.91
C LEU A 245 -14.00 -5.81 -23.47
N VAL A 246 -13.98 -6.93 -22.74
CA VAL A 246 -12.73 -7.61 -22.34
C VAL A 246 -11.96 -8.12 -23.57
N GLU A 247 -12.65 -8.68 -24.56
CA GLU A 247 -12.02 -9.11 -25.81
C GLU A 247 -11.45 -7.92 -26.60
N LEU A 248 -12.16 -6.79 -26.67
CA LEU A 248 -11.66 -5.56 -27.28
C LEU A 248 -10.41 -5.04 -26.54
N LEU A 249 -10.42 -5.06 -25.20
CA LEU A 249 -9.25 -4.69 -24.41
C LEU A 249 -8.07 -5.63 -24.65
N ARG A 250 -8.32 -6.94 -24.77
CA ARG A 250 -7.29 -7.94 -25.14
C ARG A 250 -6.66 -7.61 -26.49
N GLU A 251 -7.47 -7.38 -27.53
CA GLU A 251 -7.00 -7.05 -28.88
C GLU A 251 -6.21 -5.74 -28.94
N THR A 252 -6.68 -4.71 -28.23
CA THR A 252 -6.01 -3.40 -28.18
C THR A 252 -4.71 -3.46 -27.38
N TRP A 253 -4.63 -4.30 -26.35
CA TRP A 253 -3.42 -4.57 -25.59
C TRP A 253 -2.39 -5.34 -26.42
N GLU A 254 -2.80 -6.37 -27.15
CA GLU A 254 -1.94 -7.11 -28.09
C GLU A 254 -1.38 -6.22 -29.20
N ARG A 255 -2.16 -5.23 -29.65
CA ARG A 255 -1.74 -4.25 -30.66
C ARG A 255 -0.80 -3.16 -30.11
N GLY A 256 -0.72 -2.99 -28.79
CA GLY A 256 0.07 -1.92 -28.14
C GLY A 256 -0.60 -0.54 -28.17
N THR A 257 -1.90 -0.46 -28.47
CA THR A 257 -2.66 0.81 -28.38
C THR A 257 -3.32 1.01 -27.03
N ALA A 258 -3.40 -0.05 -26.22
CA ALA A 258 -3.76 0.02 -24.81
C ALA A 258 -2.72 -0.76 -23.99
N ASP A 259 -2.55 -0.39 -22.73
CA ASP A 259 -1.81 -1.20 -21.76
C ASP A 259 -2.63 -1.36 -20.48
N VAL A 260 -2.46 -2.47 -19.77
CA VAL A 260 -3.18 -2.74 -18.51
C VAL A 260 -2.19 -2.64 -17.37
N ILE A 261 -2.47 -1.71 -16.47
CA ILE A 261 -1.66 -1.39 -15.30
C ILE A 261 -2.35 -1.95 -14.07
N GLY A 262 -1.61 -2.71 -13.26
CA GLY A 262 -2.18 -3.39 -12.10
C GLY A 262 -1.32 -4.58 -11.67
N GLY A 263 -1.96 -5.62 -11.16
CA GLY A 263 -1.28 -6.88 -10.81
C GLY A 263 -1.72 -7.46 -9.48
N GLU A 264 -2.27 -6.65 -8.59
CA GLU A 264 -2.90 -7.10 -7.36
C GLU A 264 -4.38 -7.47 -7.61
N TYR A 265 -4.87 -8.43 -6.83
CA TYR A 265 -6.29 -8.81 -6.86
C TYR A 265 -7.17 -7.66 -6.34
N GLN A 266 -6.87 -7.13 -5.16
CA GLN A 266 -7.45 -5.94 -4.55
C GLN A 266 -6.36 -4.95 -4.11
N GLU A 267 -6.69 -3.66 -4.07
CA GLU A 267 -5.81 -2.62 -3.52
C GLU A 267 -5.93 -2.53 -1.99
N ALA A 268 -5.52 -3.59 -1.30
CA ALA A 268 -5.56 -3.70 0.16
C ALA A 268 -4.40 -2.94 0.83
N SER A 269 -4.46 -2.77 2.16
CA SER A 269 -3.52 -1.96 2.95
C SER A 269 -2.13 -2.62 3.11
N THR A 270 -1.30 -2.61 2.07
CA THR A 270 -0.03 -3.37 1.95
C THR A 270 0.81 -3.43 3.23
N GLN A 271 1.12 -2.29 3.86
CA GLN A 271 1.99 -2.25 5.05
C GLN A 271 1.33 -2.76 6.34
N LEU A 272 0.00 -2.78 6.36
CA LEU A 272 -0.85 -3.25 7.46
C LEU A 272 -1.41 -4.67 7.18
N LEU A 273 -0.82 -5.39 6.22
CA LEU A 273 -1.09 -6.79 5.96
C LEU A 273 0.10 -7.68 6.34
N PRO A 274 -0.15 -8.96 6.68
CA PRO A 274 0.90 -9.98 6.70
C PRO A 274 1.54 -10.11 5.31
N LEU A 275 2.84 -10.41 5.26
CA LEU A 275 3.57 -10.56 3.99
C LEU A 275 2.94 -11.62 3.08
N GLU A 276 2.47 -12.72 3.67
CA GLU A 276 1.84 -13.81 2.96
C GLU A 276 0.49 -13.41 2.35
N SER A 277 -0.20 -12.40 2.91
CA SER A 277 -1.41 -11.81 2.32
C SER A 277 -1.06 -10.91 1.15
N VAL A 278 0.00 -10.10 1.26
CA VAL A 278 0.50 -9.28 0.14
C VAL A 278 0.89 -10.16 -1.04
N LEU A 279 1.67 -11.22 -0.80
CA LEU A 279 2.05 -12.17 -1.87
C LEU A 279 0.83 -12.85 -2.50
N TRP A 280 -0.19 -13.20 -1.70
CA TRP A 280 -1.43 -13.75 -2.23
C TRP A 280 -2.16 -12.77 -3.16
N GLN A 281 -2.21 -11.48 -2.82
CA GLN A 281 -2.86 -10.46 -3.68
C GLN A 281 -2.21 -10.41 -5.07
N PHE A 282 -0.88 -10.45 -5.16
CA PHE A 282 -0.17 -10.52 -6.43
C PHE A 282 -0.39 -11.84 -7.16
N GLU A 283 -0.24 -12.97 -6.47
CA GLU A 283 -0.40 -14.30 -7.08
C GLU A 283 -1.81 -14.49 -7.66
N GLN A 284 -2.86 -14.06 -6.95
CA GLN A 284 -4.23 -14.10 -7.45
C GLN A 284 -4.50 -13.08 -8.55
N GLY A 285 -4.00 -11.84 -8.40
CA GLY A 285 -4.22 -10.81 -9.41
C GLY A 285 -3.63 -11.21 -10.75
N ILE A 286 -2.38 -11.68 -10.76
CA ILE A 286 -1.70 -12.20 -11.95
C ILE A 286 -2.46 -13.38 -12.56
N HIS A 287 -2.90 -14.34 -11.74
CA HIS A 287 -3.67 -15.49 -12.21
C HIS A 287 -4.98 -15.05 -12.91
N VAL A 288 -5.69 -14.08 -12.34
CA VAL A 288 -6.91 -13.52 -12.93
C VAL A 288 -6.63 -12.89 -14.29
N PHE A 289 -5.63 -12.00 -14.40
CA PHE A 289 -5.29 -11.37 -15.68
C PHE A 289 -4.88 -12.41 -16.72
N GLU A 290 -4.04 -13.39 -16.35
CA GLU A 290 -3.64 -14.46 -17.25
C GLU A 290 -4.82 -15.32 -17.73
N SER A 291 -5.80 -15.57 -16.84
CA SER A 291 -7.01 -16.32 -17.19
C SER A 291 -7.93 -15.58 -18.16
N LEU A 292 -8.00 -14.25 -18.05
CA LEU A 292 -8.89 -13.40 -18.86
C LEU A 292 -8.25 -13.00 -20.19
N PHE A 293 -6.95 -12.69 -20.20
CA PHE A 293 -6.26 -12.09 -21.34
C PHE A 293 -5.20 -12.98 -21.99
N HIS A 294 -4.83 -14.12 -21.37
CA HIS A 294 -3.62 -14.89 -21.72
C HIS A 294 -2.34 -14.06 -21.72
N ARG A 295 -2.37 -12.96 -20.95
CA ARG A 295 -1.30 -11.98 -20.79
C ARG A 295 -1.36 -11.44 -19.37
N ARG A 296 -0.22 -10.96 -18.89
CA ARG A 296 -0.06 -10.40 -17.54
C ARG A 296 0.39 -8.93 -17.65
N PRO A 297 -0.06 -8.06 -16.73
CA PRO A 297 0.51 -6.71 -16.60
C PRO A 297 2.03 -6.78 -16.38
N THR A 298 2.79 -5.97 -17.11
CA THR A 298 4.23 -5.81 -16.89
C THR A 298 4.57 -4.53 -16.11
N VAL A 299 3.62 -3.60 -16.03
CA VAL A 299 3.73 -2.38 -15.24
C VAL A 299 2.77 -2.45 -14.07
N TRP A 300 3.32 -2.36 -12.86
CA TRP A 300 2.52 -2.30 -11.64
C TRP A 300 2.05 -0.88 -11.35
N GLY A 301 0.81 -0.74 -10.91
CA GLY A 301 0.26 0.52 -10.42
C GLY A 301 -1.03 0.27 -9.67
N ARG A 302 -1.44 1.25 -8.87
CA ARG A 302 -2.66 1.19 -8.05
C ARG A 302 -3.19 2.59 -7.78
N ARG A 303 -4.49 2.69 -7.48
CA ARG A 303 -5.15 3.94 -7.13
C ARG A 303 -5.01 4.25 -5.64
N ARG A 304 -5.36 3.29 -4.77
CA ARG A 304 -5.23 3.43 -3.32
C ARG A 304 -3.78 3.29 -2.87
N PHE A 305 -3.46 3.87 -1.71
CA PHE A 305 -2.14 3.83 -1.12
C PHE A 305 -1.67 2.40 -0.91
N GLY A 306 -0.41 2.11 -1.24
CA GLY A 306 0.17 0.79 -1.00
C GLY A 306 1.64 0.67 -1.34
N VAL A 307 2.32 1.79 -1.63
CA VAL A 307 3.76 1.84 -1.87
C VAL A 307 4.52 1.51 -0.58
N ALA A 308 5.60 0.74 -0.68
CA ALA A 308 6.39 0.30 0.45
C ALA A 308 7.83 -0.07 0.03
N ALA A 309 8.79 0.08 0.93
CA ALA A 309 10.20 -0.21 0.66
C ALA A 309 10.51 -1.66 0.23
N GLN A 310 9.63 -2.62 0.51
CA GLN A 310 9.79 -4.03 0.13
C GLN A 310 9.30 -4.33 -1.29
N LEU A 311 8.50 -3.45 -1.90
CA LEU A 311 7.82 -3.75 -3.16
C LEU A 311 8.75 -4.03 -4.35
N PRO A 312 9.88 -3.34 -4.56
CA PRO A 312 10.74 -3.61 -5.71
C PRO A 312 11.12 -5.10 -5.86
N GLN A 313 11.47 -5.78 -4.78
CA GLN A 313 11.74 -7.23 -4.81
C GLN A 313 10.48 -8.06 -5.09
N ILE A 314 9.33 -7.69 -4.54
CA ILE A 314 8.07 -8.42 -4.78
C ILE A 314 7.69 -8.30 -6.26
N LEU A 315 7.86 -7.12 -6.85
CA LEU A 315 7.58 -6.84 -8.25
C LEU A 315 8.57 -7.57 -9.16
N ASP A 316 9.88 -7.47 -8.90
CA ASP A 316 10.93 -8.16 -9.64
C ASP A 316 10.73 -9.68 -9.64
N LYS A 317 10.46 -10.28 -8.47
CA LYS A 317 10.23 -11.74 -8.34
C LYS A 317 8.92 -12.21 -8.99
N HIS A 318 7.97 -11.32 -9.23
CA HIS A 318 6.77 -11.60 -10.04
C HIS A 318 6.95 -11.31 -11.54
N ASN A 319 8.12 -10.80 -11.96
CA ASN A 319 8.48 -10.39 -13.32
C ASN A 319 7.75 -9.13 -13.83
N PHE A 320 7.50 -8.15 -12.96
CA PHE A 320 7.15 -6.80 -13.41
C PHE A 320 8.40 -6.09 -13.94
N GLU A 321 8.25 -5.35 -15.03
CA GLU A 321 9.32 -4.58 -15.67
C GLU A 321 9.42 -3.18 -15.09
N ALA A 322 8.28 -2.60 -14.70
CA ALA A 322 8.21 -1.25 -14.18
C ALA A 322 7.08 -1.06 -13.17
N ALA A 323 7.08 0.10 -12.51
CA ALA A 323 6.11 0.47 -11.49
C ALA A 323 5.68 1.94 -11.56
N MET A 324 4.49 2.21 -11.05
CA MET A 324 4.08 3.55 -10.64
C MET A 324 4.34 3.71 -9.16
N HIS A 325 5.30 4.55 -8.80
CA HIS A 325 5.53 4.98 -7.42
C HIS A 325 4.77 6.29 -7.18
N VAL A 326 3.44 6.19 -7.24
CA VAL A 326 2.50 7.30 -7.04
C VAL A 326 1.30 6.75 -6.28
N ALA A 327 0.80 7.50 -5.31
CA ALA A 327 -0.51 7.26 -4.73
C ALA A 327 -1.49 8.31 -5.29
N LEU A 328 -2.62 7.86 -5.86
CA LEU A 328 -3.68 8.75 -6.36
C LEU A 328 -4.68 9.12 -5.27
N ASP A 329 -4.55 8.52 -4.09
CA ASP A 329 -5.25 8.88 -2.87
C ASP A 329 -4.31 9.55 -1.84
N ASP A 330 -4.80 9.76 -0.63
CA ASP A 330 -4.02 10.31 0.47
C ASP A 330 -2.87 9.38 0.91
N GLY A 331 -1.94 9.93 1.68
CA GLY A 331 -0.87 9.17 2.33
C GLY A 331 0.41 9.98 2.38
N LEU A 332 1.39 9.50 3.13
CA LEU A 332 2.74 10.05 3.08
C LEU A 332 3.65 9.03 2.40
N TYR A 333 4.35 9.49 1.37
CA TYR A 333 5.36 8.74 0.63
C TYR A 333 6.38 9.74 0.07
N PRO A 334 7.62 9.32 -0.23
CA PRO A 334 8.59 10.19 -0.84
C PRO A 334 8.22 10.47 -2.31
N ASP A 335 8.10 11.75 -2.67
CA ASP A 335 7.77 12.24 -4.00
C ASP A 335 8.97 12.98 -4.63
N GLU A 336 9.86 12.24 -5.32
CA GLU A 336 10.95 12.91 -6.05
C GLU A 336 10.46 13.63 -7.33
N GLU A 337 9.19 13.46 -7.71
CA GLU A 337 8.58 14.01 -8.94
C GLU A 337 9.52 13.91 -10.14
N GLN A 338 9.82 12.68 -10.57
CA GLN A 338 10.62 12.37 -11.75
C GLN A 338 9.87 11.42 -12.68
N SER A 339 10.04 11.62 -13.99
CA SER A 339 9.35 10.80 -15.00
C SER A 339 9.95 9.39 -15.13
N LYS A 340 11.19 9.17 -14.68
CA LYS A 340 11.81 7.85 -14.58
C LYS A 340 12.87 7.82 -13.46
N ILE A 341 12.67 6.94 -12.48
CA ILE A 341 13.63 6.58 -11.44
C ILE A 341 13.94 5.09 -11.50
N ARG A 342 15.02 4.70 -10.82
CA ARG A 342 15.31 3.31 -10.47
C ARG A 342 15.00 3.14 -8.99
N TRP A 343 13.83 2.61 -8.70
CA TRP A 343 13.34 2.42 -7.34
C TRP A 343 13.99 1.19 -6.71
N GLU A 344 14.85 1.43 -5.73
CA GLU A 344 15.57 0.40 -4.99
C GLU A 344 14.78 -0.02 -3.73
N GLY A 345 14.58 -1.33 -3.59
CA GLY A 345 13.96 -1.94 -2.42
C GLY A 345 14.93 -2.08 -1.26
N CYS A 346 14.41 -2.37 -0.07
CA CYS A 346 15.23 -2.55 1.13
C CYS A 346 16.25 -3.71 1.03
N ASP A 347 16.02 -4.68 0.15
CA ASP A 347 16.90 -5.81 -0.13
C ASP A 347 17.96 -5.55 -1.23
N GLY A 348 17.86 -4.40 -1.90
CA GLY A 348 18.70 -4.01 -3.03
C GLY A 348 18.16 -4.39 -4.41
N SER A 349 16.98 -5.01 -4.51
CA SER A 349 16.29 -5.20 -5.79
C SER A 349 15.89 -3.85 -6.38
N VAL A 350 15.94 -3.72 -7.71
CA VAL A 350 15.70 -2.43 -8.39
C VAL A 350 14.71 -2.61 -9.52
N ILE A 351 13.67 -1.78 -9.55
CA ILE A 351 12.70 -1.71 -10.64
C ILE A 351 12.63 -0.28 -11.19
N ASP A 352 12.42 -0.13 -12.50
CA ASP A 352 12.16 1.20 -13.07
C ASP A 352 10.79 1.69 -12.59
N ALA A 353 10.69 2.98 -12.26
CA ALA A 353 9.43 3.54 -11.82
C ALA A 353 9.21 4.98 -12.28
N ILE A 354 7.93 5.36 -12.41
CA ILE A 354 7.50 6.74 -12.59
C ILE A 354 6.98 7.29 -11.26
N THR A 355 7.41 8.49 -10.87
CA THR A 355 6.98 9.19 -9.64
C THR A 355 6.26 10.51 -9.93
N ARG A 356 6.09 10.85 -11.22
CA ARG A 356 5.39 12.06 -11.67
C ARG A 356 3.92 11.99 -11.27
N ILE A 357 3.48 12.93 -10.43
CA ILE A 357 2.08 13.03 -10.00
C ILE A 357 1.21 13.41 -11.21
N PRO A 358 0.16 12.64 -11.55
CA PRO A 358 -0.70 12.95 -12.68
C PRO A 358 -1.47 14.25 -12.53
N LEU A 359 -1.61 14.99 -13.63
CA LEU A 359 -2.58 16.06 -13.79
C LEU A 359 -4.00 15.47 -13.97
N ALA A 360 -5.02 16.15 -13.48
CA ALA A 360 -6.41 15.70 -13.68
C ALA A 360 -6.84 15.99 -15.12
N GLY A 361 -7.18 14.95 -15.87
CA GLY A 361 -7.55 15.06 -17.30
C GLY A 361 -8.90 15.70 -17.57
N ASP A 362 -9.71 15.93 -16.52
CA ASP A 362 -11.02 16.57 -16.56
C ASP A 362 -11.01 18.03 -16.05
N SER A 363 -9.87 18.56 -15.61
CA SER A 363 -9.77 19.90 -15.03
C SER A 363 -9.11 20.93 -15.95
N ALA A 364 -9.80 22.03 -16.22
CA ALA A 364 -9.29 23.22 -16.89
C ALA A 364 -8.03 23.77 -16.20
N THR A 365 -7.98 23.76 -14.86
CA THR A 365 -6.79 24.23 -14.13
C THR A 365 -5.56 23.38 -14.43
N SER A 366 -5.73 22.08 -14.67
CA SER A 366 -4.64 21.19 -15.07
C SER A 366 -4.10 21.53 -16.46
N PHE A 367 -4.97 21.83 -17.42
CA PHE A 367 -4.53 22.24 -18.77
C PHE A 367 -3.97 23.67 -18.82
N LEU A 368 -4.39 24.54 -17.89
CA LEU A 368 -3.78 25.86 -17.73
C LEU A 368 -2.35 25.76 -17.19
N ARG A 369 -2.09 24.81 -16.27
CA ARG A 369 -0.76 24.50 -15.71
C ARG A 369 0.10 23.59 -16.58
N PHE A 370 -0.41 23.08 -17.70
CA PHE A 370 0.32 22.17 -18.57
C PHE A 370 1.69 22.70 -19.01
N PRO A 371 1.85 23.98 -19.43
CA PRO A 371 3.16 24.51 -19.84
C PRO A 371 4.18 24.51 -18.72
N GLU A 372 3.75 24.81 -17.48
CA GLU A 372 4.60 24.75 -16.29
C GLU A 372 5.06 23.32 -16.04
N ARG A 373 4.12 22.37 -15.98
CA ARG A 373 4.44 20.97 -15.71
C ARG A 373 5.33 20.35 -16.80
N MET A 374 5.08 20.72 -18.05
CA MET A 374 5.90 20.28 -19.18
C MET A 374 7.31 20.90 -19.11
N ALA A 375 7.43 22.20 -18.80
CA ALA A 375 8.73 22.85 -18.64
C ALA A 375 9.53 22.28 -17.45
N GLU A 376 8.87 22.02 -16.31
CA GLU A 376 9.48 21.34 -15.16
C GLU A 376 10.07 19.99 -15.56
N SER A 377 9.31 19.21 -16.33
CA SER A 377 9.76 17.93 -16.85
C SER A 377 10.90 18.07 -17.86
N MET A 378 10.84 19.04 -18.78
CA MET A 378 11.93 19.34 -19.73
C MET A 378 13.24 19.74 -19.03
N ASP A 379 13.15 20.47 -17.92
CA ASP A 379 14.31 20.94 -17.15
C ASP A 379 14.93 19.83 -16.28
N GLN A 380 14.11 18.91 -15.75
CA GLN A 380 14.52 17.95 -14.72
C GLN A 380 14.70 16.52 -15.22
N ASP A 381 13.89 16.09 -16.18
CA ASP A 381 13.90 14.72 -16.67
C ASP A 381 14.90 14.52 -17.82
N HIS A 382 15.33 13.28 -18.02
CA HIS A 382 16.03 12.91 -19.26
C HIS A 382 15.10 12.92 -20.47
N VAL A 383 13.83 12.62 -20.24
CA VAL A 383 12.79 12.57 -21.26
C VAL A 383 11.56 13.28 -20.69
N ALA A 384 11.19 14.40 -21.29
CA ALA A 384 10.05 15.18 -20.83
C ALA A 384 8.76 14.36 -20.95
N THR A 385 8.04 14.21 -19.85
CA THR A 385 6.85 13.38 -19.75
C THR A 385 5.82 14.02 -18.82
N VAL A 386 4.58 14.11 -19.30
CA VAL A 386 3.43 14.54 -18.50
C VAL A 386 2.44 13.39 -18.41
N VAL A 387 1.94 13.14 -17.20
CA VAL A 387 0.94 12.10 -16.93
C VAL A 387 -0.40 12.77 -16.67
N PHE A 388 -1.46 12.29 -17.31
CA PHE A 388 -2.84 12.67 -17.02
C PHE A 388 -3.58 11.49 -16.41
N ALA A 389 -4.36 11.72 -15.35
CA ALA A 389 -5.27 10.74 -14.79
C ALA A 389 -6.72 11.16 -15.02
N ARG A 390 -7.56 10.22 -15.47
CA ARG A 390 -8.98 10.48 -15.77
C ARG A 390 -9.83 9.22 -15.72
N TRP A 391 -11.14 9.39 -15.68
CA TRP A 391 -12.10 8.30 -15.89
C TRP A 391 -12.30 8.05 -17.41
N PRO A 392 -13.00 6.96 -17.81
CA PRO A 392 -13.26 6.68 -19.22
C PRO A 392 -14.03 7.80 -19.91
N GLN A 393 -15.11 8.28 -19.26
CA GLN A 393 -15.81 9.49 -19.65
C GLN A 393 -14.97 10.72 -19.27
N VAL A 394 -14.70 11.59 -20.23
CA VAL A 394 -13.96 12.83 -20.05
C VAL A 394 -14.86 13.99 -20.43
N GLU A 395 -15.16 14.87 -19.47
CA GLU A 395 -15.94 16.10 -19.70
C GLU A 395 -15.03 17.31 -19.93
N SER A 396 -13.85 17.09 -20.51
CA SER A 396 -12.85 18.13 -20.78
C SER A 396 -12.49 18.18 -22.26
N PRO A 397 -12.77 19.31 -22.93
CA PRO A 397 -12.53 19.40 -24.37
C PRO A 397 -11.03 19.58 -24.71
N TRP A 398 -10.19 19.98 -23.74
CA TRP A 398 -8.75 20.17 -23.94
C TRP A 398 -7.98 18.85 -24.05
N MET A 399 -8.46 17.79 -23.39
CA MET A 399 -7.89 16.44 -23.56
C MET A 399 -8.08 15.97 -25.00
N ASP A 400 -9.26 16.21 -25.57
CA ASP A 400 -9.53 15.89 -26.96
C ASP A 400 -8.76 16.79 -27.93
N ASP A 401 -8.51 18.06 -27.58
CA ASP A 401 -7.63 18.93 -28.36
C ASP A 401 -6.19 18.35 -28.45
N LEU A 402 -5.63 17.85 -27.34
CA LEU A 402 -4.33 17.14 -27.31
C LEU A 402 -4.33 15.87 -28.18
N ARG A 403 -5.42 15.10 -28.14
CA ARG A 403 -5.58 13.89 -28.96
C ARG A 403 -5.71 14.21 -30.45
N ARG A 404 -6.42 15.28 -30.79
CA ARG A 404 -6.63 15.73 -32.18
C ARG A 404 -5.33 16.22 -32.81
N MET A 405 -4.55 17.05 -32.09
CA MET A 405 -3.29 17.55 -32.64
C MET A 405 -2.30 16.42 -33.00
N GLN A 406 -2.27 15.33 -32.22
CA GLN A 406 -1.40 14.18 -32.50
C GLN A 406 -1.65 13.54 -33.86
N ALA A 407 -2.88 13.58 -34.39
CA ALA A 407 -3.19 13.07 -35.73
C ALA A 407 -2.51 13.89 -36.86
N TYR A 408 -2.07 15.11 -36.55
CA TYR A 408 -1.39 16.02 -37.47
C TYR A 408 0.11 16.11 -37.18
N ALA A 409 0.50 16.53 -35.97
CA ALA A 409 1.89 16.58 -35.50
C ALA A 409 1.93 16.58 -33.94
N PRO A 410 2.93 15.96 -33.30
CA PRO A 410 3.04 15.87 -31.85
C PRO A 410 3.63 17.14 -31.22
N ALA A 411 3.02 18.30 -31.47
CA ALA A 411 3.57 19.60 -31.11
C ALA A 411 3.78 19.77 -29.58
N LEU A 412 2.93 19.16 -28.76
CA LEU A 412 3.02 19.21 -27.29
C LEU A 412 3.45 17.88 -26.65
N GLY A 413 3.79 16.88 -27.47
CA GLY A 413 4.18 15.54 -27.03
C GLY A 413 3.43 14.42 -27.76
N LYS A 414 3.91 13.19 -27.57
CA LYS A 414 3.37 11.96 -28.16
C LYS A 414 2.72 11.11 -27.07
N TYR A 415 1.48 10.69 -27.26
CA TYR A 415 0.86 9.67 -26.41
C TYR A 415 1.61 8.34 -26.52
N VAL A 416 1.81 7.67 -25.38
CA VAL A 416 2.54 6.40 -25.29
C VAL A 416 1.93 5.50 -24.21
N THR A 417 2.04 4.19 -24.39
CA THR A 417 1.74 3.23 -23.31
C THR A 417 2.88 3.22 -22.29
N LEU A 418 2.62 2.86 -21.04
CA LEU A 418 3.64 2.78 -20.00
C LEU A 418 4.66 1.68 -20.32
N GLN A 419 4.19 0.53 -20.81
CA GLN A 419 5.08 -0.50 -21.32
C GLN A 419 6.05 0.04 -22.39
N ASP A 420 5.53 0.68 -23.44
CA ASP A 420 6.37 1.23 -24.51
C ASP A 420 7.29 2.34 -23.99
N TYR A 421 6.78 3.19 -23.09
CA TYR A 421 7.56 4.26 -22.48
C TYR A 421 8.80 3.71 -21.76
N PHE A 422 8.64 2.70 -20.90
CA PHE A 422 9.78 2.13 -20.17
C PHE A 422 10.74 1.37 -21.08
N GLN A 423 10.24 0.70 -22.13
CA GLN A 423 11.05 -0.05 -23.09
C GLN A 423 11.82 0.83 -24.08
N GLN A 424 11.26 1.98 -24.49
CA GLN A 424 11.87 2.87 -25.48
C GLN A 424 12.77 3.94 -24.86
N THR A 425 12.63 4.21 -23.57
CA THR A 425 13.45 5.20 -22.85
C THR A 425 14.70 4.56 -22.25
N ASP A 426 15.73 4.33 -23.08
CA ASP A 426 16.95 3.59 -22.71
C ASP A 426 17.80 4.22 -21.57
N SER A 427 17.56 5.48 -21.22
CA SER A 427 18.38 6.15 -20.19
C SER A 427 18.00 5.65 -18.79
N PRO A 428 18.97 5.14 -18.01
CA PRO A 428 18.69 4.71 -16.64
C PRO A 428 18.31 5.92 -15.80
N GLY A 429 17.16 5.85 -15.14
CA GLY A 429 16.72 6.86 -14.18
C GLY A 429 17.68 6.96 -12.99
N ARG A 430 17.49 7.99 -12.17
CA ARG A 430 18.23 8.15 -10.91
C ARG A 430 17.92 6.96 -9.99
N LEU A 431 18.96 6.38 -9.37
CA LEU A 431 18.78 5.38 -8.31
C LEU A 431 18.25 6.06 -7.06
N SER A 432 17.07 5.63 -6.62
CA SER A 432 16.33 6.20 -5.50
C SER A 432 15.92 5.10 -4.53
N ALA A 433 16.52 5.14 -3.34
CA ALA A 433 16.30 4.18 -2.27
C ALA A 433 15.53 4.88 -1.13
N PHE A 434 14.34 4.37 -0.83
CA PHE A 434 13.43 4.95 0.16
C PHE A 434 13.31 4.05 1.39
N LYS A 435 13.23 4.66 2.56
CA LYS A 435 13.15 3.96 3.84
C LYS A 435 11.71 3.72 4.25
N ALA A 436 11.49 2.68 5.05
CA ALA A 436 10.16 2.33 5.53
C ALA A 436 9.47 3.43 6.36
N ASN A 437 10.22 4.35 6.98
CA ASN A 437 9.66 5.46 7.75
C ASN A 437 9.17 6.63 6.87
N GLU A 438 9.58 6.69 5.60
CA GLU A 438 9.09 7.69 4.65
C GLU A 438 7.69 7.37 4.13
N TYR A 439 7.15 6.20 4.49
CA TYR A 439 5.80 5.77 4.14
C TYR A 439 4.89 5.72 5.37
N LEU A 440 3.69 6.32 5.26
CA LEU A 440 2.64 6.23 6.26
C LEU A 440 1.27 6.14 5.58
N THR A 441 0.47 5.14 5.94
CA THR A 441 -0.82 4.91 5.30
C THR A 441 -1.88 5.94 5.74
N PRO A 442 -2.83 6.29 4.87
CA PRO A 442 -3.94 7.18 5.24
C PRO A 442 -5.08 6.44 5.97
N PHE A 443 -5.05 5.12 6.00
CA PHE A 443 -6.23 4.28 6.30
C PHE A 443 -6.78 4.49 7.71
N PHE A 444 -5.93 4.82 8.68
CA PHE A 444 -6.42 5.06 10.04
C PHE A 444 -7.31 6.30 10.13
N ILE A 445 -6.91 7.39 9.46
CA ILE A 445 -7.68 8.64 9.41
C ILE A 445 -8.92 8.45 8.54
N GLN A 446 -8.78 7.80 7.39
CA GLN A 446 -9.89 7.53 6.48
C GLN A 446 -10.98 6.68 7.14
N ALA A 447 -10.62 5.59 7.83
CA ALA A 447 -11.58 4.72 8.50
C ALA A 447 -12.38 5.47 9.57
N VAL A 448 -11.74 6.34 10.36
CA VAL A 448 -12.44 7.18 11.35
C VAL A 448 -13.31 8.24 10.68
N ALA A 449 -12.82 8.90 9.63
CA ALA A 449 -13.59 9.90 8.88
C ALA A 449 -14.85 9.30 8.24
N ARG A 450 -14.77 8.04 7.76
CA ARG A 450 -15.87 7.26 7.21
C ARG A 450 -16.76 6.59 8.26
N GLN A 451 -16.45 6.76 9.55
CA GLN A 451 -17.16 6.16 10.68
C GLN A 451 -17.23 4.63 10.59
N GLU A 452 -16.20 4.01 10.04
CA GLU A 452 -16.14 2.57 9.91
C GLU A 452 -15.90 1.93 11.29
N LYS A 453 -16.43 0.72 11.45
CA LYS A 453 -16.25 -0.06 12.67
C LYS A 453 -14.81 -0.51 12.80
N ASN A 454 -14.27 -0.53 14.02
CA ASN A 454 -12.96 -1.12 14.32
C ASN A 454 -11.81 -0.57 13.46
N PRO A 455 -11.57 0.76 13.42
CA PRO A 455 -10.51 1.35 12.60
C PRO A 455 -9.11 0.85 12.96
N SER A 456 -8.92 0.26 14.15
CA SER A 456 -7.64 -0.32 14.57
C SER A 456 -7.67 -1.85 14.62
N SER A 457 -8.64 -2.45 15.31
CA SER A 457 -8.64 -3.90 15.58
C SER A 457 -8.82 -4.79 14.35
N ARG A 458 -9.43 -4.28 13.27
CA ARG A 458 -9.62 -5.02 12.01
C ARG A 458 -8.34 -5.66 11.46
N TYR A 459 -7.20 -4.98 11.60
CA TYR A 459 -5.90 -5.46 11.12
C TYR A 459 -5.37 -6.59 11.99
N ALA A 460 -5.53 -6.47 13.31
CA ALA A 460 -5.18 -7.53 14.25
C ALA A 460 -6.01 -8.80 14.02
N ASP A 461 -7.30 -8.64 13.70
CA ASP A 461 -8.19 -9.75 13.42
C ASP A 461 -7.85 -10.46 12.11
N HIS A 462 -7.50 -9.71 11.06
CA HIS A 462 -6.98 -10.29 9.81
C HIS A 462 -5.66 -11.04 10.04
N LEU A 463 -4.70 -10.42 10.75
CA LEU A 463 -3.43 -11.07 11.11
C LEU A 463 -3.67 -12.41 11.84
N LYS A 464 -4.57 -12.45 12.82
CA LYS A 464 -4.90 -13.70 13.54
C LYS A 464 -5.54 -14.75 12.63
N ARG A 465 -6.47 -14.37 11.75
CA ARG A 465 -7.05 -15.29 10.74
C ARG A 465 -5.95 -15.85 9.85
N ARG A 466 -5.05 -15.00 9.34
CA ARG A 466 -3.91 -15.43 8.52
C ARG A 466 -3.02 -16.41 9.26
N GLN A 467 -2.65 -16.15 10.52
CA GLN A 467 -1.77 -17.05 11.28
C GLN A 467 -2.41 -18.42 11.60
N ARG A 468 -3.72 -18.44 11.87
CA ARG A 468 -4.50 -19.69 12.01
C ARG A 468 -4.50 -20.48 10.70
N LEU A 469 -4.70 -19.80 9.57
CA LEU A 469 -4.63 -20.42 8.25
C LEU A 469 -3.22 -20.95 7.93
N GLN A 470 -2.16 -20.18 8.19
CA GLN A 470 -0.78 -20.61 7.96
C GLN A 470 -0.44 -21.89 8.73
N SER A 471 -0.91 -21.98 9.98
CA SER A 471 -0.75 -23.21 10.76
C SER A 471 -1.45 -24.40 10.09
N ALA A 472 -2.69 -24.23 9.63
CA ALA A 472 -3.44 -25.28 8.94
C ALA A 472 -2.79 -25.69 7.60
N LYS A 473 -2.31 -24.71 6.81
CA LYS A 473 -1.54 -24.95 5.58
C LYS A 473 -0.29 -25.76 5.87
N TRP A 474 0.47 -25.39 6.90
CA TRP A 474 1.66 -26.13 7.32
C TRP A 474 1.36 -27.59 7.68
N PHE A 475 0.37 -27.84 8.54
CA PHE A 475 0.01 -29.20 8.98
C PHE A 475 -0.40 -30.07 7.79
N THR A 476 -1.18 -29.53 6.88
CA THR A 476 -1.67 -30.24 5.68
C THR A 476 -0.55 -30.49 4.69
N ALA A 477 0.26 -29.48 4.41
CA ALA A 477 1.40 -29.59 3.51
C ALA A 477 2.39 -30.66 3.98
N LEU A 478 2.66 -30.73 5.29
CA LEU A 478 3.51 -31.78 5.84
C LEU A 478 2.89 -33.17 5.75
N ASP A 479 1.60 -33.34 6.06
CA ASP A 479 0.95 -34.65 5.90
C ASP A 479 1.07 -35.12 4.45
N HIS A 480 0.84 -34.23 3.48
CA HIS A 480 0.95 -34.53 2.05
C HIS A 480 2.39 -34.85 1.63
N VAL A 481 3.37 -34.03 2.04
CA VAL A 481 4.80 -34.25 1.76
C VAL A 481 5.26 -35.60 2.31
N LEU A 482 4.87 -35.95 3.53
CA LEU A 482 5.26 -37.22 4.16
C LEU A 482 4.61 -38.44 3.48
N ARG A 483 3.43 -38.27 2.88
CA ARG A 483 2.73 -39.29 2.09
C ARG A 483 3.14 -39.31 0.61
N GLY A 484 3.88 -38.31 0.12
CA GLY A 484 4.19 -38.15 -1.30
C GLY A 484 2.96 -37.76 -2.13
N GLN A 485 2.07 -36.94 -1.58
CA GLN A 485 0.87 -36.43 -2.23
C GLN A 485 1.07 -35.00 -2.75
N SER A 486 0.19 -34.55 -3.64
CA SER A 486 0.20 -33.19 -4.18
C SER A 486 -0.03 -32.16 -3.07
N LEU A 487 0.67 -31.03 -3.13
CA LEU A 487 0.43 -29.88 -2.25
C LEU A 487 -0.76 -29.01 -2.68
N LEU A 488 -1.30 -29.26 -3.88
CA LEU A 488 -2.50 -28.57 -4.35
C LEU A 488 -3.73 -29.14 -3.65
N GLU A 489 -4.25 -28.43 -2.67
CA GLU A 489 -5.44 -28.81 -1.90
C GLU A 489 -6.57 -27.79 -2.11
N PRO A 490 -7.59 -28.11 -2.95
CA PRO A 490 -8.64 -27.16 -3.32
C PRO A 490 -9.38 -26.57 -2.13
N VAL A 491 -9.66 -27.39 -1.10
CA VAL A 491 -10.36 -26.92 0.10
C VAL A 491 -9.57 -25.85 0.84
N LEU A 492 -8.24 -26.00 0.96
CA LEU A 492 -7.40 -24.98 1.59
C LEU A 492 -7.27 -23.73 0.73
N ALA A 493 -7.20 -23.87 -0.59
CA ALA A 493 -7.18 -22.72 -1.50
C ALA A 493 -8.48 -21.91 -1.39
N ASP A 494 -9.64 -22.57 -1.27
CA ASP A 494 -10.93 -21.92 -1.05
C ASP A 494 -10.98 -21.20 0.30
N VAL A 495 -10.51 -21.84 1.38
CA VAL A 495 -10.44 -21.20 2.71
C VAL A 495 -9.47 -20.03 2.70
N GLU A 496 -8.31 -20.16 2.05
CA GLU A 496 -7.35 -19.07 1.88
C GLU A 496 -7.99 -17.89 1.16
N ARG A 497 -8.70 -18.13 0.05
CA ARG A 497 -9.46 -17.09 -0.64
C ARG A 497 -10.49 -16.41 0.27
N LEU A 498 -11.26 -17.17 1.05
CA LEU A 498 -12.22 -16.59 1.99
C LEU A 498 -11.53 -15.74 3.08
N VAL A 499 -10.39 -16.18 3.60
CA VAL A 499 -9.62 -15.43 4.61
C VAL A 499 -9.09 -14.12 4.03
N GLU A 500 -8.56 -14.11 2.82
CA GLU A 500 -8.03 -12.89 2.19
C GLU A 500 -9.14 -11.92 1.77
N LEU A 501 -10.28 -12.42 1.28
CA LEU A 501 -11.46 -11.60 1.01
C LEU A 501 -12.09 -11.04 2.30
N ALA A 502 -11.89 -11.71 3.44
CA ALA A 502 -12.23 -11.21 4.77
C ALA A 502 -11.14 -10.28 5.36
N GLY A 503 -10.51 -9.48 4.49
CA GLY A 503 -9.49 -8.50 4.87
C GLY A 503 -10.01 -7.37 5.77
N PRO A 504 -9.13 -6.41 6.11
CA PRO A 504 -9.45 -5.33 7.04
C PRO A 504 -10.62 -4.44 6.60
N ASP A 505 -10.81 -4.25 5.29
CA ASP A 505 -11.80 -3.31 4.74
C ASP A 505 -13.18 -3.96 4.49
N THR A 506 -13.37 -5.24 4.84
CA THR A 506 -14.57 -6.02 4.52
C THR A 506 -15.61 -6.01 5.64
N GLU A 507 -16.87 -6.26 5.28
CA GLU A 507 -18.00 -6.37 6.21
C GLU A 507 -17.90 -7.56 7.19
N SER A 508 -18.64 -7.48 8.30
CA SER A 508 -18.58 -8.48 9.38
C SER A 508 -19.07 -9.86 8.98
N ASP A 509 -20.00 -9.96 8.02
CA ASP A 509 -20.60 -11.25 7.63
C ASP A 509 -19.58 -12.10 6.86
N THR A 510 -18.84 -11.49 5.92
CA THR A 510 -17.73 -12.16 5.22
C THR A 510 -16.63 -12.61 6.18
N GLN A 511 -16.34 -11.80 7.22
CA GLN A 511 -15.39 -12.19 8.26
C GLN A 511 -15.90 -13.38 9.09
N SER A 512 -17.21 -13.48 9.33
CA SER A 512 -17.82 -14.63 10.01
C SER A 512 -17.69 -15.89 9.16
N ASP A 513 -18.04 -15.81 7.88
CA ASP A 513 -17.97 -16.95 6.94
C ASP A 513 -16.54 -17.49 6.82
N ALA A 514 -15.55 -16.60 6.73
CA ALA A 514 -14.14 -16.98 6.71
C ALA A 514 -13.70 -17.67 8.01
N ASN A 515 -14.16 -17.18 9.17
CA ASN A 515 -13.86 -17.79 10.47
C ASN A 515 -14.47 -19.19 10.60
N ASP A 516 -15.69 -19.40 10.11
CA ASP A 516 -16.37 -20.69 10.14
C ASP A 516 -15.67 -21.70 9.23
N ALA A 517 -15.34 -21.31 8.00
CA ALA A 517 -14.58 -22.15 7.07
C ALA A 517 -13.18 -22.51 7.63
N LEU A 518 -12.51 -21.54 8.26
CA LEU A 518 -11.19 -21.73 8.87
C LEU A 518 -11.23 -22.68 10.07
N ALA A 519 -12.30 -22.65 10.87
CA ALA A 519 -12.41 -23.47 12.08
C ALA A 519 -12.38 -24.99 11.79
N ASP A 520 -12.89 -25.40 10.63
CA ASP A 520 -12.90 -26.82 10.24
C ASP A 520 -11.50 -27.32 9.83
N VAL A 521 -10.75 -26.53 9.05
CA VAL A 521 -9.37 -26.89 8.66
C VAL A 521 -8.41 -26.80 9.85
N GLU A 522 -8.55 -25.78 10.70
CA GLU A 522 -7.75 -25.62 11.93
C GLU A 522 -7.91 -26.83 12.88
N ARG A 523 -9.11 -27.41 12.93
CA ARG A 523 -9.40 -28.57 13.76
C ARG A 523 -8.90 -29.88 13.14
N SER A 524 -9.00 -30.03 11.82
CA SER A 524 -8.76 -31.29 11.13
C SER A 524 -7.29 -31.49 10.72
N ALA A 525 -6.63 -30.47 10.18
CA ALA A 525 -5.25 -30.55 9.67
C ALA A 525 -4.23 -31.06 10.70
N PRO A 526 -4.10 -30.49 11.92
CA PRO A 526 -3.15 -30.99 12.91
C PRO A 526 -3.45 -32.44 13.35
N ARG A 527 -4.73 -32.85 13.37
CA ARG A 527 -5.14 -34.22 13.75
C ARG A 527 -4.79 -35.25 12.69
N GLN A 528 -4.86 -34.89 11.40
CA GLN A 528 -4.44 -35.76 10.32
C GLN A 528 -2.94 -36.05 10.41
N LEU A 529 -2.12 -35.00 10.58
CA LEU A 529 -0.68 -35.14 10.78
C LEU A 529 -0.35 -35.94 12.06
N ALA A 530 -1.06 -35.67 13.17
CA ALA A 530 -0.89 -36.44 14.41
C ALA A 530 -1.22 -37.92 14.24
N GLY A 531 -2.26 -38.24 13.46
CA GLY A 531 -2.62 -39.60 13.10
C GLY A 531 -1.49 -40.31 12.35
N LEU A 532 -0.78 -39.61 11.46
CA LEU A 532 0.39 -40.14 10.75
C LEU A 532 1.57 -40.38 11.70
N ILE A 533 1.86 -39.44 12.61
CA ILE A 533 2.97 -39.54 13.58
C ILE A 533 2.75 -40.69 14.59
N THR A 534 1.50 -40.89 15.03
CA THR A 534 1.13 -41.91 16.03
C THR A 534 0.81 -43.27 15.40
N GLN A 535 0.77 -43.37 14.06
CA GLN A 535 0.42 -44.60 13.35
C GLN A 535 1.36 -45.76 13.73
N GLY A 536 0.81 -46.82 14.31
CA GLY A 536 1.55 -48.01 14.73
C GLY A 536 2.38 -47.82 16.01
N GLY A 537 2.06 -46.78 16.81
CA GLY A 537 2.60 -46.58 18.16
C GLY A 537 1.96 -47.48 19.23
N ALA A 538 2.50 -47.41 20.44
CA ALA A 538 2.00 -48.15 21.60
C ALA A 538 0.84 -47.42 22.28
N GLU A 539 -0.07 -48.16 22.92
CA GLU A 539 -1.13 -47.59 23.76
C GLU A 539 -0.52 -46.87 24.97
N GLN A 540 -0.66 -45.54 24.99
CA GLN A 540 -0.16 -44.67 26.05
C GLN A 540 -0.89 -43.33 25.97
N THR A 541 -1.53 -42.94 27.08
CA THR A 541 -2.22 -41.65 27.18
C THR A 541 -1.22 -40.50 27.31
N GLY A 542 -1.46 -39.43 26.56
CA GLY A 542 -0.64 -38.23 26.60
C GLY A 542 -1.14 -37.17 25.63
N TYR A 543 -0.28 -36.18 25.38
CA TYR A 543 -0.52 -35.12 24.41
C TYR A 543 0.61 -35.09 23.37
N LEU A 544 0.23 -34.97 22.10
CA LEU A 544 1.14 -34.62 21.02
C LEU A 544 1.10 -33.10 20.82
N VAL A 545 2.24 -32.45 20.99
CA VAL A 545 2.39 -31.01 20.79
C VAL A 545 3.13 -30.79 19.48
N LEU A 546 2.48 -30.15 18.51
CA LEU A 546 3.04 -29.84 17.20
C LEU A 546 3.38 -28.36 17.09
N ASN A 547 4.56 -28.07 16.53
CA ASN A 547 5.02 -26.71 16.30
C ASN A 547 5.06 -26.39 14.81
N PRO A 548 4.20 -25.48 14.31
CA PRO A 548 4.21 -25.07 12.90
C PRO A 548 5.34 -24.09 12.53
N LEU A 549 6.07 -23.53 13.50
CA LEU A 549 7.09 -22.51 13.24
C LEU A 549 8.46 -23.10 12.91
N GLY A 550 9.24 -22.40 12.09
CA GLY A 550 10.59 -22.77 11.63
C GLY A 550 11.67 -22.97 12.72
N PHE A 551 11.37 -22.64 13.97
CA PHE A 551 12.33 -22.59 15.08
C PHE A 551 11.83 -23.30 16.34
N ALA A 552 12.76 -23.79 17.15
CA ALA A 552 12.46 -24.42 18.43
C ALA A 552 11.98 -23.39 19.46
N ARG A 553 11.01 -23.78 20.30
CA ARG A 553 10.39 -22.88 21.28
C ARG A 553 9.92 -23.61 22.53
N SER A 554 9.82 -22.88 23.62
CA SER A 554 9.19 -23.34 24.87
C SER A 554 7.78 -22.78 24.95
N VAL A 555 6.79 -23.66 24.84
CA VAL A 555 5.37 -23.27 24.79
C VAL A 555 4.63 -23.67 26.05
N GLN A 556 3.67 -22.85 26.46
CA GLN A 556 2.69 -23.23 27.47
C GLN A 556 1.68 -24.19 26.81
N VAL A 557 1.49 -25.34 27.44
CA VAL A 557 0.56 -26.39 26.99
C VAL A 557 -0.43 -26.65 28.11
N ASP A 558 -1.72 -26.43 27.84
CA ASP A 558 -2.79 -26.80 28.75
C ASP A 558 -3.07 -28.31 28.64
N LEU A 559 -3.18 -28.98 29.78
CA LEU A 559 -3.31 -30.45 29.89
C LEU A 559 -4.57 -30.84 30.68
N PRO A 560 -5.77 -30.39 30.29
CA PRO A 560 -6.98 -30.56 31.09
C PRO A 560 -7.42 -32.02 31.25
N GLU A 561 -7.14 -32.88 30.27
CA GLU A 561 -7.60 -34.28 30.25
C GLU A 561 -6.72 -35.23 31.06
N LEU A 562 -5.50 -34.81 31.48
CA LEU A 562 -4.68 -35.65 32.35
C LEU A 562 -5.19 -35.61 33.79
N GLU A 563 -5.31 -36.78 34.40
CA GLU A 563 -5.65 -36.92 35.82
C GLU A 563 -4.47 -36.59 36.74
N HIS A 564 -3.24 -36.84 36.25
CA HIS A 564 -2.00 -36.70 37.01
C HIS A 564 -0.98 -35.86 36.23
N PRO A 565 -0.14 -35.06 36.92
CA PRO A 565 0.85 -34.21 36.26
C PRO A 565 1.88 -35.05 35.51
N PRO A 566 2.33 -34.61 34.32
CA PRO A 566 3.45 -35.26 33.63
C PRO A 566 4.73 -35.14 34.47
N ALA A 567 5.65 -36.09 34.28
CA ALA A 567 6.98 -36.00 34.89
C ALA A 567 7.73 -34.79 34.31
N GLN A 568 8.38 -34.00 35.17
CA GLN A 568 9.20 -32.87 34.75
C GLN A 568 10.57 -33.35 34.25
N GLU A 569 10.58 -33.96 33.07
CA GLU A 569 11.76 -34.51 32.41
C GLU A 569 11.74 -34.30 30.89
N GLY A 570 12.93 -34.34 30.27
CA GLY A 570 13.06 -34.22 28.81
C GLY A 570 12.50 -32.91 28.27
N MET A 571 11.43 -33.02 27.47
CA MET A 571 10.74 -31.89 26.85
C MET A 571 9.85 -31.11 27.83
N VAL A 572 9.41 -31.74 28.92
CA VAL A 572 8.58 -31.09 29.95
C VAL A 572 9.50 -30.35 30.93
N LYS A 573 9.60 -29.02 30.78
CA LYS A 573 10.54 -28.19 31.55
C LYS A 573 9.99 -27.78 32.90
N ARG A 574 8.70 -27.45 32.96
CA ARG A 574 8.00 -26.97 34.14
C ARG A 574 6.56 -27.46 34.12
N VAL A 575 6.00 -27.72 35.30
CA VAL A 575 4.60 -28.13 35.45
C VAL A 575 3.92 -27.22 36.47
N GLN A 576 2.77 -26.67 36.11
CA GLN A 576 1.83 -26.02 37.03
C GLN A 576 0.63 -26.95 37.19
N TRP A 577 0.40 -27.42 38.42
CA TRP A 577 -0.66 -28.38 38.71
C TRP A 577 -1.44 -27.97 39.97
N ASP A 578 -2.52 -27.23 39.79
CA ASP A 578 -3.42 -26.82 40.86
C ASP A 578 -4.89 -26.88 40.41
N ALA A 579 -5.82 -26.47 41.28
CA ALA A 579 -7.25 -26.50 40.98
C ALA A 579 -7.69 -25.56 39.83
N ARG A 580 -6.90 -24.52 39.55
CA ARG A 580 -7.17 -23.51 38.53
C ARG A 580 -6.41 -23.78 37.23
N THR A 581 -5.20 -24.31 37.33
CA THR A 581 -4.26 -24.43 36.20
C THR A 581 -3.66 -25.83 36.16
N ARG A 582 -3.85 -26.51 35.03
CA ARG A 582 -3.18 -27.77 34.68
C ARG A 582 -2.43 -27.55 33.38
N ALA A 583 -1.17 -27.15 33.49
CA ALA A 583 -0.37 -26.77 32.33
C ALA A 583 1.10 -27.13 32.51
N ALA A 584 1.83 -27.21 31.41
CA ALA A 584 3.26 -27.41 31.40
C ALA A 584 3.96 -26.46 30.42
N ILE A 585 5.23 -26.15 30.70
CA ILE A 585 6.12 -25.57 29.70
C ILE A 585 6.82 -26.73 28.98
N VAL A 586 6.58 -26.84 27.68
CA VAL A 586 7.08 -27.91 26.83
C VAL A 586 8.01 -27.32 25.78
N GLU A 587 9.23 -27.86 25.69
CA GLU A 587 10.16 -27.54 24.59
C GLU A 587 9.77 -28.38 23.36
N VAL A 588 9.56 -27.70 22.23
CA VAL A 588 9.16 -28.32 20.98
C VAL A 588 10.14 -27.87 19.89
N PRO A 589 10.72 -28.78 19.10
CA PRO A 589 11.62 -28.41 18.00
C PRO A 589 10.89 -27.60 16.93
N GLY A 590 11.66 -26.86 16.12
CA GLY A 590 11.14 -26.18 14.93
C GLY A 590 10.55 -27.19 13.96
N MET A 591 9.40 -26.85 13.38
CA MET A 591 8.65 -27.67 12.46
C MET A 591 8.64 -29.14 12.86
N GLY A 592 8.10 -29.42 14.04
CA GLY A 592 8.27 -30.72 14.66
C GLY A 592 7.27 -30.98 15.77
N PHE A 593 7.55 -32.00 16.58
CA PHE A 593 6.66 -32.43 17.64
C PHE A 593 7.38 -32.80 18.94
N ALA A 594 6.63 -32.75 20.03
CA ALA A 594 6.99 -33.29 21.34
C ALA A 594 5.83 -34.12 21.90
N TRP A 595 6.14 -35.22 22.56
CA TRP A 595 5.17 -36.08 23.25
C TRP A 595 5.22 -35.84 24.77
N VAL A 596 4.07 -35.53 25.35
CA VAL A 596 3.89 -35.34 26.80
C VAL A 596 3.13 -36.54 27.36
N THR A 597 3.83 -37.39 28.08
CA THR A 597 3.25 -38.61 28.66
C THR A 597 2.42 -38.29 29.92
N ALA A 598 1.27 -38.95 30.08
CA ALA A 598 0.47 -38.85 31.30
C ALA A 598 1.23 -39.34 32.54
N GLY A 599 1.07 -38.62 33.66
CA GLY A 599 1.65 -39.03 34.94
C GLY A 599 1.06 -40.35 35.46
N ASN A 600 1.87 -41.08 36.23
CA ASN A 600 1.52 -42.34 36.88
C ASN A 600 1.11 -42.18 38.36
N GLY A 601 0.66 -40.99 38.76
CA GLY A 601 -0.01 -40.72 40.04
C GLY A 601 0.87 -40.50 41.28
N ASN A 602 2.20 -40.60 41.16
CA ASN A 602 3.13 -40.59 42.31
C ASN A 602 4.06 -39.36 42.40
N VAL A 603 3.85 -38.30 41.63
CA VAL A 603 4.77 -37.16 41.57
C VAL A 603 4.01 -35.86 41.83
N GLU A 604 4.20 -35.27 43.01
CA GLU A 604 3.88 -33.85 43.21
C GLU A 604 4.89 -32.99 42.44
N PRO A 605 4.47 -31.92 41.75
CA PRO A 605 5.40 -31.00 41.11
C PRO A 605 6.42 -30.48 42.13
N SER A 606 7.69 -30.84 41.97
CA SER A 606 8.71 -30.49 42.96
C SER A 606 9.04 -29.00 42.89
N GLN A 607 8.71 -28.23 43.93
CA GLN A 607 9.32 -26.91 44.15
C GLN A 607 10.71 -27.14 44.74
N ALA A 608 11.76 -26.63 44.08
CA ALA A 608 13.11 -26.75 44.64
C ALA A 608 13.18 -26.00 45.99
N PRO A 609 13.86 -26.54 47.02
CA PRO A 609 13.78 -26.04 48.40
C PRO A 609 14.19 -24.57 48.64
N ASN A 610 14.73 -23.87 47.62
CA ASN A 610 15.17 -22.47 47.68
C ASN A 610 14.52 -21.57 46.62
N GLU A 611 13.47 -22.01 45.93
CA GLU A 611 12.80 -21.19 44.91
C GLU A 611 11.85 -20.17 45.53
N LEU A 612 12.19 -18.88 45.35
CA LEU A 612 11.32 -17.76 45.75
C LEU A 612 9.98 -17.83 45.00
N PRO A 613 8.88 -17.35 45.62
CA PRO A 613 7.58 -17.24 44.96
C PRO A 613 7.69 -16.31 43.74
N LEU A 614 6.98 -16.68 42.67
CA LEU A 614 6.94 -15.91 41.42
C LEU A 614 6.12 -14.64 41.55
N ALA A 615 5.13 -14.65 42.46
CA ALA A 615 4.28 -13.51 42.76
C ALA A 615 4.21 -13.25 44.26
N GLU A 616 4.35 -11.98 44.63
CA GLU A 616 4.10 -11.38 45.93
C GLU A 616 3.21 -10.13 45.71
N PRO A 617 2.62 -9.53 46.74
CA PRO A 617 1.86 -8.29 46.56
C PRO A 617 2.66 -7.24 45.78
N ASN A 618 2.14 -6.86 44.61
CA ASN A 618 2.73 -5.92 43.65
C ASN A 618 4.08 -6.32 43.01
N LEU A 619 4.61 -7.51 43.27
CA LEU A 619 5.90 -7.97 42.75
C LEU A 619 5.75 -9.29 41.98
N LEU A 620 6.10 -9.28 40.71
CA LEU A 620 6.31 -10.48 39.90
C LEU A 620 7.79 -10.66 39.61
N ARG A 621 8.29 -11.90 39.64
CA ARG A 621 9.68 -12.22 39.33
C ARG A 621 9.84 -13.64 38.81
N ASN A 622 10.88 -13.84 38.02
CA ASN A 622 11.40 -15.16 37.68
C ASN A 622 12.94 -15.11 37.68
N GLU A 623 13.63 -16.07 37.08
CA GLU A 623 15.10 -16.10 37.02
C GLU A 623 15.72 -14.96 36.19
N PHE A 624 14.95 -14.28 35.34
CA PHE A 624 15.44 -13.25 34.43
C PHE A 624 15.24 -11.83 34.98
N PHE A 625 14.08 -11.54 35.59
CA PHE A 625 13.71 -10.18 35.95
C PHE A 625 12.83 -10.06 37.20
N GLU A 626 12.67 -8.81 37.64
CA GLU A 626 11.70 -8.36 38.65
C GLU A 626 10.82 -7.25 38.06
N MET A 627 9.52 -7.37 38.25
CA MET A 627 8.51 -6.40 37.84
C MET A 627 7.73 -5.93 39.06
N LEU A 628 7.78 -4.63 39.33
CA LEU A 628 7.07 -3.97 40.42
C LEU A 628 5.90 -3.16 39.87
N LEU A 629 4.70 -3.40 40.40
CA LEU A 629 3.51 -2.61 40.11
C LEU A 629 3.42 -1.37 41.00
N ASN A 630 2.94 -0.27 40.44
CA ASN A 630 2.75 0.97 41.17
C ASN A 630 1.52 0.90 42.09
N GLU A 631 1.67 1.25 43.36
CA GLU A 631 0.57 1.17 44.35
C GLU A 631 -0.55 2.20 44.13
N GLN A 632 -0.29 3.28 43.40
CA GLN A 632 -1.27 4.32 43.10
C GLN A 632 -1.94 4.11 41.75
N SER A 633 -1.21 3.71 40.70
CA SER A 633 -1.78 3.56 39.36
C SER A 633 -2.14 2.13 38.99
N GLY A 634 -1.46 1.12 39.53
CA GLY A 634 -1.64 -0.29 39.14
C GLY A 634 -0.92 -0.70 37.86
N GLY A 635 -0.28 0.25 37.17
CA GLY A 635 0.61 -0.04 36.03
C GLY A 635 1.99 -0.50 36.46
N ILE A 636 2.84 -0.84 35.48
CA ILE A 636 4.24 -1.23 35.75
C ILE A 636 5.03 0.00 36.22
N GLN A 637 5.44 0.03 37.49
CA GLN A 637 6.35 1.06 38.01
C GLN A 637 7.77 0.85 37.49
N ARG A 638 8.22 -0.41 37.51
CA ARG A 638 9.59 -0.78 37.13
C ARG A 638 9.64 -2.22 36.66
N LEU A 639 10.19 -2.44 35.47
CA LEU A 639 10.62 -3.75 34.97
C LEU A 639 12.13 -3.72 34.79
N LYS A 640 12.86 -4.60 35.47
CA LYS A 640 14.33 -4.63 35.39
C LYS A 640 14.87 -6.05 35.59
N GLY A 641 16.08 -6.29 35.14
CA GLY A 641 16.82 -7.48 35.56
C GLY A 641 17.20 -7.42 37.06
N HIS A 642 17.64 -8.55 37.60
CA HIS A 642 18.00 -8.68 39.01
C HIS A 642 19.15 -7.76 39.46
N GLY A 643 19.15 -7.42 40.75
CA GLY A 643 20.21 -6.64 41.38
C GLY A 643 20.11 -5.13 41.11
N ARG A 644 21.26 -4.48 40.88
CA ARG A 644 21.39 -3.02 40.68
C ARG A 644 21.23 -2.59 39.21
N LYS A 645 20.56 -3.40 38.37
CA LYS A 645 20.26 -3.02 36.98
C LYS A 645 19.29 -1.84 36.91
N PRO A 646 19.41 -0.97 35.89
CA PRO A 646 18.50 0.15 35.68
C PRO A 646 17.08 -0.33 35.36
N ASN A 647 16.11 0.58 35.43
CA ASN A 647 14.78 0.30 34.91
C ASN A 647 14.84 0.15 33.39
N ARG A 648 14.29 -0.93 32.85
CA ARG A 648 14.08 -1.08 31.40
C ARG A 648 12.86 -0.27 30.96
N LEU A 649 11.77 -0.43 31.70
CA LEU A 649 10.45 0.00 31.24
C LEU A 649 9.48 0.28 32.40
N SER A 650 8.61 1.26 32.19
CA SER A 650 7.40 1.51 32.98
C SER A 650 6.20 1.65 32.05
N GLN A 651 5.00 1.39 32.57
CA GLN A 651 3.77 1.39 31.79
C GLN A 651 2.59 1.99 32.58
N GLN A 652 1.71 2.68 31.85
CA GLN A 652 0.42 3.16 32.35
C GLN A 652 -0.66 2.99 31.26
N ILE A 653 -1.92 2.86 31.69
CA ILE A 653 -3.08 2.95 30.80
C ILE A 653 -3.74 4.30 31.03
N THR A 654 -4.01 5.04 29.95
CA THR A 654 -4.55 6.39 30.06
C THR A 654 -5.39 6.76 28.85
N TYR A 655 -6.07 7.89 28.94
CA TYR A 655 -6.77 8.56 27.85
C TYR A 655 -6.02 9.82 27.46
N ARG A 656 -5.74 10.01 26.17
CA ARG A 656 -5.13 11.22 25.62
C ARG A 656 -6.21 12.20 25.20
N TYR A 657 -6.12 13.43 25.70
CA TYR A 657 -6.95 14.54 25.30
C TYR A 657 -6.47 15.12 23.97
N LEU A 658 -7.42 15.55 23.14
CA LEU A 658 -7.17 16.26 21.87
C LEU A 658 -6.19 17.43 22.03
N HIS A 659 -6.31 18.17 23.14
CA HIS A 659 -5.44 19.29 23.46
C HIS A 659 -4.85 19.14 24.86
N GLU A 660 -3.64 19.65 25.02
CA GLU A 660 -3.00 19.75 26.32
C GLU A 660 -3.81 20.66 27.25
N ARG A 661 -3.94 20.24 28.51
CA ARG A 661 -4.71 20.94 29.55
C ARG A 661 -3.77 21.39 30.65
N LYS A 662 -4.00 22.59 31.18
CA LYS A 662 -3.35 23.07 32.40
C LYS A 662 -4.15 22.67 33.61
N LEU A 663 -3.51 21.97 34.54
CA LEU A 663 -4.11 21.49 35.78
C LEU A 663 -3.32 22.04 36.98
N PRO A 664 -3.97 22.29 38.11
CA PRO A 664 -3.26 22.63 39.34
C PRO A 664 -2.34 21.50 39.76
N ASP A 665 -1.10 21.83 40.15
CA ASP A 665 -0.11 20.86 40.64
C ASP A 665 -0.65 20.06 41.84
N PRO A 666 -0.70 18.71 41.75
CA PRO A 666 -1.15 17.85 42.85
C PRO A 666 -0.29 17.98 44.12
N ASP A 667 0.97 18.44 44.03
CA ASP A 667 1.89 18.62 45.16
C ASP A 667 1.84 20.03 45.79
N ALA A 668 0.83 20.84 45.44
CA ALA A 668 0.48 22.10 46.09
C ALA A 668 1.56 23.20 46.10
N SER A 669 2.42 23.24 45.07
CA SER A 669 3.38 24.35 44.86
C SER A 669 2.73 25.65 44.37
N GLY A 670 1.48 25.59 43.89
CA GLY A 670 0.79 26.70 43.24
C GLY A 670 1.13 26.86 41.75
N GLU A 671 1.95 25.97 41.18
CA GLU A 671 2.24 25.94 39.74
C GLU A 671 1.17 25.14 38.96
N GLU A 672 0.95 25.48 37.69
CA GLU A 672 0.09 24.72 36.79
C GLU A 672 0.93 23.70 36.00
N ILE A 673 0.54 22.43 36.00
CA ILE A 673 1.15 21.38 35.19
C ILE A 673 0.35 21.24 33.89
N SER A 674 1.05 21.26 32.76
CA SER A 674 0.47 20.95 31.46
C SER A 674 0.48 19.42 31.25
N THR A 675 -0.67 18.84 30.90
CA THR A 675 -0.76 17.42 30.55
C THR A 675 -1.76 17.19 29.42
N ALA A 676 -1.41 16.29 28.51
CA ALA A 676 -2.31 15.78 27.48
C ALA A 676 -3.02 14.50 27.91
N TYR A 677 -2.85 14.03 29.14
CA TYR A 677 -3.28 12.69 29.55
C TYR A 677 -4.10 12.69 30.83
N ALA A 678 -5.09 11.80 30.88
CA ALA A 678 -5.89 11.47 32.04
C ALA A 678 -5.08 10.70 33.11
N GLU A 679 -5.58 10.68 34.34
CA GLU A 679 -4.91 10.01 35.46
C GLU A 679 -5.38 8.56 35.60
N MET A 680 -4.45 7.64 35.85
CA MET A 680 -4.71 6.24 36.13
C MET A 680 -4.67 5.99 37.64
N ARG A 681 -5.75 5.43 38.22
CA ARG A 681 -5.88 5.16 39.66
C ARG A 681 -6.20 3.69 39.94
N LEU A 682 -5.40 3.04 40.78
CA LEU A 682 -5.61 1.68 41.26
C LEU A 682 -6.77 1.63 42.25
N LYS A 683 -7.61 0.60 42.13
CA LYS A 683 -8.64 0.24 43.12
C LYS A 683 -8.31 -1.03 43.87
N SER A 684 -7.79 -2.06 43.19
CA SER A 684 -7.39 -3.31 43.85
C SER A 684 -6.27 -4.03 43.11
N SER A 685 -5.36 -4.65 43.87
CA SER A 685 -4.30 -5.53 43.37
C SER A 685 -4.39 -6.87 44.12
N LYS A 686 -4.44 -7.99 43.38
CA LYS A 686 -4.64 -9.33 43.94
C LYS A 686 -3.64 -10.31 43.34
N VAL A 687 -2.90 -11.03 44.19
CA VAL A 687 -2.07 -12.17 43.76
C VAL A 687 -2.99 -13.35 43.48
N LEU A 688 -2.96 -13.84 42.24
CA LEU A 688 -3.83 -14.89 41.75
C LEU A 688 -3.15 -16.27 41.72
N SER A 689 -1.84 -16.32 41.51
CA SER A 689 -1.03 -17.53 41.61
C SER A 689 0.40 -17.18 42.03
N THR A 690 1.02 -17.99 42.89
CA THR A 690 2.39 -17.79 43.39
C THR A 690 3.41 -18.80 42.85
N GLY A 691 2.96 -19.87 42.18
CA GLY A 691 3.80 -20.94 41.65
C GLY A 691 3.20 -22.35 41.79
N PRO A 692 4.00 -23.40 41.57
CA PRO A 692 5.46 -23.36 41.49
C PRO A 692 6.02 -22.83 40.18
N SER A 693 5.27 -22.87 39.06
CA SER A 693 5.79 -22.56 37.71
C SER A 693 5.22 -21.28 37.09
N MET A 694 4.05 -20.83 37.53
CA MET A 694 3.36 -19.63 37.05
C MET A 694 3.11 -18.64 38.21
N GLY A 695 3.44 -17.36 38.01
CA GLY A 695 3.07 -16.26 38.89
C GLY A 695 2.08 -15.33 38.20
N GLU A 696 1.06 -14.87 38.91
CA GLU A 696 0.00 -14.03 38.33
C GLU A 696 -0.52 -12.97 39.33
N ILE A 697 -0.67 -11.72 38.87
CA ILE A 697 -1.26 -10.60 39.62
C ILE A 697 -2.35 -9.94 38.77
N LEU A 698 -3.50 -9.67 39.39
CA LEU A 698 -4.61 -8.91 38.83
C LEU A 698 -4.65 -7.51 39.44
N ALA A 699 -4.58 -6.48 38.60
CA ALA A 699 -4.77 -5.08 38.96
C ALA A 699 -6.07 -4.54 38.34
N THR A 700 -6.93 -3.91 39.14
CA THR A 700 -8.14 -3.24 38.67
C THR A 700 -8.16 -1.78 39.11
N GLY A 701 -8.68 -0.90 38.26
CA GLY A 701 -8.70 0.54 38.54
C GLY A 701 -9.56 1.37 37.60
N GLU A 702 -9.35 2.68 37.64
CA GLU A 702 -10.10 3.69 36.90
C GLU A 702 -9.14 4.65 36.18
N ILE A 703 -9.55 5.14 35.01
CA ILE A 703 -8.96 6.26 34.29
C ILE A 703 -9.88 7.45 34.51
N VAL A 704 -9.35 8.56 35.01
CA VAL A 704 -10.15 9.70 35.46
C VAL A 704 -9.66 11.01 34.88
N ASP A 705 -10.62 11.88 34.57
CA ASP A 705 -10.35 13.27 34.25
C ASP A 705 -10.02 14.03 35.53
N GLN A 706 -8.79 14.55 35.62
CA GLN A 706 -8.28 15.20 36.82
C GLN A 706 -8.96 16.53 37.14
N ALA A 707 -9.48 17.23 36.12
CA ALA A 707 -10.12 18.53 36.31
C ALA A 707 -11.55 18.36 36.85
N SER A 708 -12.30 17.39 36.32
CA SER A 708 -13.70 17.15 36.69
C SER A 708 -13.89 16.05 37.74
N GLY A 709 -12.90 15.19 37.93
CA GLY A 709 -13.02 13.96 38.73
C GLY A 709 -13.85 12.86 38.07
N LYS A 710 -14.31 13.05 36.83
CA LYS A 710 -15.16 12.09 36.11
C LYS A 710 -14.35 10.83 35.74
N VAL A 711 -14.93 9.65 35.98
CA VAL A 711 -14.39 8.39 35.46
C VAL A 711 -14.63 8.32 33.96
N LEU A 712 -13.56 8.10 33.20
CA LEU A 712 -13.58 7.96 31.75
C LEU A 712 -13.63 6.49 31.34
N ALA A 713 -12.92 5.63 32.05
CA ALA A 713 -12.96 4.18 31.86
C ALA A 713 -12.54 3.43 33.13
N ARG A 714 -12.90 2.16 33.22
CA ARG A 714 -12.38 1.19 34.19
C ARG A 714 -11.42 0.25 33.48
N PHE A 715 -10.34 -0.14 34.15
CA PHE A 715 -9.37 -1.10 33.61
C PHE A 715 -9.23 -2.34 34.48
N GLU A 716 -8.96 -3.45 33.82
CA GLU A 716 -8.51 -4.71 34.41
C GLU A 716 -7.24 -5.16 33.68
N GLN A 717 -6.15 -5.39 34.43
CA GLN A 717 -4.88 -5.86 33.89
C GLN A 717 -4.42 -7.10 34.66
N THR A 718 -4.24 -8.21 33.94
CA THR A 718 -3.61 -9.42 34.47
C THR A 718 -2.18 -9.50 33.97
N PHE A 719 -1.23 -9.55 34.91
CA PHE A 719 0.17 -9.75 34.64
C PHE A 719 0.57 -11.19 34.96
N ARG A 720 1.19 -11.89 34.01
CA ARG A 720 1.57 -13.30 34.17
C ARG A 720 3.04 -13.51 33.79
N VAL A 721 3.74 -14.31 34.60
CA VAL A 721 5.13 -14.73 34.35
C VAL A 721 5.26 -16.22 34.57
N TRP A 722 6.14 -16.84 33.79
CA TRP A 722 6.48 -18.25 33.91
C TRP A 722 7.94 -18.41 34.30
N ARG A 723 8.26 -19.49 35.02
CA ARG A 723 9.65 -19.93 35.14
C ARG A 723 10.18 -20.30 33.77
N SER A 724 11.43 -19.95 33.53
CA SER A 724 12.20 -20.33 32.34
C SER A 724 11.69 -19.73 31.03
N VAL A 725 10.86 -18.68 31.13
CA VAL A 725 10.45 -17.84 30.00
C VAL A 725 10.76 -16.37 30.33
N PRO A 726 11.61 -15.67 29.56
CA PRO A 726 12.01 -14.28 29.81
C PRO A 726 10.96 -13.26 29.34
N ARG A 727 9.67 -13.53 29.64
CA ARG A 727 8.53 -12.78 29.13
C ARG A 727 7.50 -12.45 30.22
N VAL A 728 6.98 -11.23 30.19
CA VAL A 728 5.79 -10.80 30.94
C VAL A 728 4.60 -10.78 30.00
N GLN A 729 3.54 -11.51 30.33
CA GLN A 729 2.25 -11.45 29.63
C GLN A 729 1.33 -10.42 30.30
N ILE A 730 0.64 -9.62 29.49
CA ILE A 730 -0.32 -8.63 29.94
C ILE A 730 -1.64 -8.86 29.19
N ASP A 731 -2.68 -9.25 29.91
CA ASP A 731 -4.06 -9.25 29.42
C ASP A 731 -4.77 -8.00 29.98
N LEU A 732 -5.20 -7.08 29.11
CA LEU A 732 -5.83 -5.80 29.46
C LEU A 732 -7.28 -5.77 28.98
N THR A 733 -8.21 -5.36 29.83
CA THR A 733 -9.59 -5.04 29.45
C THR A 733 -9.94 -3.61 29.89
N LEU A 734 -10.64 -2.88 29.02
CA LEU A 734 -11.15 -1.52 29.26
C LEU A 734 -12.66 -1.48 29.16
N ASP A 735 -13.32 -0.98 30.19
CA ASP A 735 -14.76 -0.66 30.18
C ASP A 735 -14.92 0.85 30.13
N VAL A 736 -15.33 1.37 28.97
CA VAL A 736 -15.21 2.78 28.59
C VAL A 736 -16.54 3.52 28.77
N ASP A 737 -16.54 4.57 29.59
CA ASP A 737 -17.69 5.47 29.81
C ASP A 737 -17.66 6.70 28.89
N HIS A 738 -16.46 7.15 28.50
CA HIS A 738 -16.24 8.28 27.59
C HIS A 738 -15.55 7.80 26.33
N LEU A 739 -16.27 7.80 25.20
CA LEU A 739 -15.71 7.42 23.90
C LEU A 739 -14.94 8.59 23.27
N PRO A 740 -13.78 8.34 22.62
CA PRO A 740 -13.13 9.33 21.77
C PRO A 740 -14.03 9.72 20.60
N ASP A 741 -14.00 10.98 20.17
CA ASP A 741 -14.91 11.53 19.15
C ASP A 741 -14.21 12.38 18.08
N SER A 742 -12.89 12.40 18.06
CA SER A 742 -12.11 13.28 17.18
C SER A 742 -10.91 12.58 16.52
N ASN A 743 -9.84 13.32 16.19
CA ASN A 743 -8.72 12.84 15.39
C ASN A 743 -8.06 11.60 16.04
N PRO A 744 -7.94 10.48 15.32
CA PRO A 744 -7.46 9.21 15.88
C PRO A 744 -5.99 9.24 16.35
N TRP A 745 -5.19 10.19 15.88
CA TRP A 745 -3.82 10.39 16.31
C TRP A 745 -3.68 11.31 17.53
N LEU A 746 -4.76 11.91 18.02
CA LEU A 746 -4.74 12.89 19.10
C LEU A 746 -5.74 12.62 20.23
N ASP A 747 -6.76 11.81 20.00
CA ASP A 747 -7.83 11.50 20.95
C ASP A 747 -8.10 9.98 21.01
N TYR A 748 -7.61 9.34 22.07
CA TYR A 748 -7.64 7.88 22.20
C TYR A 748 -7.35 7.36 23.61
N TYR A 749 -7.76 6.12 23.90
CA TYR A 749 -7.18 5.34 25.01
C TYR A 749 -5.91 4.63 24.55
N THR A 750 -4.92 4.57 25.44
CA THR A 750 -3.62 4.01 25.13
C THR A 750 -3.02 3.19 26.28
N MET A 751 -2.25 2.18 25.91
CA MET A 751 -1.16 1.69 26.76
C MET A 751 0.10 2.51 26.47
N ARG A 752 0.47 3.35 27.42
CA ARG A 752 1.66 4.19 27.33
C ARG A 752 2.84 3.49 27.99
N ILE A 753 3.94 3.46 27.26
CA ILE A 753 5.20 2.86 27.70
C ILE A 753 6.26 3.95 27.78
N ALA A 754 7.11 3.89 28.81
CA ALA A 754 8.27 4.75 28.97
C ALA A 754 9.51 3.92 29.29
N TRP A 755 10.65 4.29 28.70
CA TRP A 755 11.95 3.68 28.97
C TRP A 755 12.94 4.70 29.52
N ASN A 756 14.07 4.22 30.05
CA ASN A 756 14.99 5.06 30.79
C ASN A 756 15.91 5.91 29.90
N ASP A 757 16.50 5.31 28.88
CA ASP A 757 17.53 5.93 28.04
C ASP A 757 16.94 6.54 26.76
N SER A 758 16.99 7.86 26.65
CA SER A 758 16.51 8.58 25.47
C SER A 758 17.36 8.37 24.21
N SER A 759 18.52 7.70 24.31
CA SER A 759 19.38 7.35 23.18
C SER A 759 19.17 5.94 22.64
N ALA A 760 18.21 5.19 23.19
CA ALA A 760 17.85 3.86 22.71
C ALA A 760 17.47 3.88 21.22
N SER A 761 17.95 2.91 20.45
CA SER A 761 17.47 2.68 19.09
C SER A 761 16.11 1.99 19.13
N LEU A 762 15.20 2.47 18.29
CA LEU A 762 13.85 1.92 18.15
C LEU A 762 13.71 1.22 16.80
N THR A 763 13.23 -0.03 16.85
CA THR A 763 13.02 -0.87 15.67
C THR A 763 11.62 -1.48 15.70
N ARG A 764 10.97 -1.60 14.55
CA ARG A 764 9.63 -2.20 14.36
C ARG A 764 9.61 -3.24 13.25
N GLY A 765 8.60 -4.10 13.23
CA GLY A 765 8.39 -5.02 12.11
C GLY A 765 7.51 -4.40 11.01
N VAL A 766 8.01 -4.36 9.77
CA VAL A 766 7.23 -4.02 8.56
C VAL A 766 7.44 -5.14 7.54
N LEU A 767 6.37 -5.83 7.14
CA LEU A 767 6.44 -6.98 6.21
C LEU A 767 7.54 -8.00 6.59
N HIS A 768 7.61 -8.36 7.87
CA HIS A 768 8.65 -9.20 8.51
C HIS A 768 10.05 -8.60 8.68
N GLY A 769 10.40 -7.52 7.97
CA GLY A 769 11.69 -6.84 8.12
C GLY A 769 11.74 -5.91 9.33
N ALA A 770 12.87 -5.90 10.04
CA ALA A 770 13.19 -4.98 11.11
C ALA A 770 13.54 -3.58 10.55
N GLN A 771 12.69 -2.58 10.80
CA GLN A 771 12.83 -1.21 10.27
C GLN A 771 12.96 -0.21 11.40
N ASP A 772 13.75 0.84 11.20
CA ASP A 772 13.93 1.90 12.20
C ASP A 772 12.68 2.78 12.35
N ILE A 773 12.58 3.43 13.52
CA ILE A 773 11.54 4.43 13.80
C ILE A 773 12.20 5.79 13.96
N LYS A 774 11.74 6.77 13.18
CA LYS A 774 12.20 8.16 13.25
C LYS A 774 11.06 9.16 13.45
N ASP A 775 9.90 8.85 12.89
CA ASP A 775 8.75 9.73 12.92
C ASP A 775 7.91 9.59 14.18
N GLU A 776 7.11 10.61 14.46
CA GLU A 776 6.24 10.64 15.63
C GLU A 776 5.15 9.57 15.53
N ARG A 777 4.65 9.31 14.32
CA ARG A 777 3.57 8.37 14.04
C ARG A 777 4.14 7.22 13.23
N PHE A 778 3.80 6.01 13.61
CA PHE A 778 4.24 4.84 12.90
C PHE A 778 3.26 3.68 13.07
N GLU A 779 3.44 2.71 12.18
CA GLU A 779 2.58 1.55 12.03
C GLU A 779 3.40 0.27 12.21
N ASN A 780 2.87 -0.70 12.93
CA ASN A 780 3.50 -2.00 13.12
C ASN A 780 2.52 -3.03 13.70
N LEU A 781 2.53 -4.24 13.13
CA LEU A 781 1.69 -5.36 13.56
C LEU A 781 2.38 -6.33 14.54
N HIS A 782 3.71 -6.33 14.60
CA HIS A 782 4.48 -7.41 15.23
C HIS A 782 5.10 -7.00 16.57
N TYR A 783 6.02 -6.03 16.55
CA TYR A 783 6.79 -5.65 17.73
C TYR A 783 7.35 -4.23 17.68
N LEU A 784 7.69 -3.71 18.85
CA LEU A 784 8.62 -2.59 19.06
C LEU A 784 9.81 -3.09 19.88
N GLU A 785 11.01 -2.98 19.34
CA GLU A 785 12.26 -3.22 20.06
C GLU A 785 12.85 -1.88 20.53
N ILE A 786 13.23 -1.83 21.80
CA ILE A 786 13.96 -0.74 22.44
C ILE A 786 15.33 -1.31 22.83
N ALA A 787 16.37 -0.90 22.10
CA ALA A 787 17.71 -1.44 22.26
C ALA A 787 18.73 -0.36 22.62
N ASN A 788 19.61 -0.68 23.57
CA ASN A 788 20.77 0.13 23.94
C ASN A 788 22.04 -0.71 23.71
N SER A 789 23.21 -0.21 24.12
CA SER A 789 24.49 -0.94 23.95
C SER A 789 24.50 -2.32 24.59
N ASP A 790 23.82 -2.49 25.73
CA ASP A 790 23.94 -3.69 26.58
C ASP A 790 22.62 -4.45 26.75
N GLU A 791 21.50 -3.86 26.36
CA GLU A 791 20.18 -4.22 26.87
C GLU A 791 19.13 -4.12 25.75
N ARG A 792 18.28 -5.15 25.61
CA ARG A 792 17.16 -5.15 24.65
C ARG A 792 15.83 -5.42 25.36
N THR A 793 14.81 -4.65 25.01
CA THR A 793 13.44 -4.82 25.53
C THR A 793 12.48 -4.77 24.37
N THR A 794 11.74 -5.85 24.16
CA THR A 794 10.84 -5.98 23.00
C THR A 794 9.40 -6.08 23.50
N ILE A 795 8.54 -5.22 22.97
CA ILE A 795 7.10 -5.24 23.21
C ILE A 795 6.43 -5.88 22.02
N LEU A 796 5.77 -7.02 22.23
CA LEU A 796 4.99 -7.73 21.24
C LEU A 796 3.54 -7.26 21.37
N ASN A 797 3.01 -6.65 20.30
CA ASN A 797 1.75 -5.90 20.35
C ASN A 797 0.52 -6.66 19.85
N HIS A 798 0.65 -7.95 19.51
CA HIS A 798 -0.47 -8.82 19.12
C HIS A 798 -1.39 -8.21 18.03
N GLY A 799 -0.79 -7.51 17.06
CA GLY A 799 -1.50 -6.90 15.95
C GLY A 799 -2.04 -5.50 16.19
N VAL A 800 -1.86 -4.88 17.37
CA VAL A 800 -2.28 -3.47 17.60
C VAL A 800 -1.43 -2.54 16.71
N PRO A 801 -1.98 -1.96 15.63
CA PRO A 801 -1.19 -1.48 14.50
C PRO A 801 -0.62 -0.08 14.65
N PHE A 802 -1.27 0.81 15.39
CA PHE A 802 -0.96 2.25 15.39
C PHE A 802 -0.25 2.67 16.67
N GLN A 803 0.90 3.32 16.52
CA GLN A 803 1.67 3.82 17.65
C GLN A 803 2.16 5.25 17.41
N ARG A 804 2.32 5.97 18.51
CA ARG A 804 2.78 7.37 18.49
C ARG A 804 3.87 7.59 19.54
N THR A 805 5.05 8.05 19.13
CA THR A 805 6.08 8.48 20.10
C THR A 805 5.63 9.78 20.78
N THR A 806 5.98 9.93 22.05
CA THR A 806 5.70 11.15 22.82
C THR A 806 6.95 11.57 23.58
N GLY A 807 7.63 12.61 23.07
CA GLY A 807 8.96 12.97 23.54
C GLY A 807 9.99 11.89 23.20
N MET A 808 11.16 11.93 23.86
CA MET A 808 12.31 11.10 23.47
C MET A 808 12.32 9.68 24.03
N ARG A 809 11.39 9.34 24.92
CA ARG A 809 11.48 8.10 25.72
C ARG A 809 10.14 7.45 26.04
N MET A 810 9.10 7.77 25.28
CA MET A 810 7.76 7.23 25.49
C MET A 810 7.07 6.93 24.16
N VAL A 811 6.22 5.92 24.18
CA VAL A 811 5.37 5.53 23.06
C VAL A 811 3.97 5.21 23.58
N ASP A 812 2.98 5.63 22.82
CA ASP A 812 1.57 5.31 23.02
C ASP A 812 1.18 4.21 22.02
N TYR A 813 0.68 3.08 22.53
CA TYR A 813 -0.05 2.11 21.71
C TYR A 813 -1.52 2.52 21.67
N ILE A 814 -2.04 2.86 20.50
CA ILE A 814 -3.41 3.35 20.37
C ILE A 814 -4.37 2.15 20.45
N LEU A 815 -5.20 2.10 21.48
CA LEU A 815 -6.07 0.95 21.78
C LEU A 815 -7.52 1.20 21.35
N ILE A 816 -8.07 2.36 21.71
CA ILE A 816 -9.48 2.70 21.44
C ILE A 816 -9.52 4.12 20.91
N THR A 817 -10.05 4.27 19.70
CA THR A 817 -10.40 5.55 19.06
C THR A 817 -11.89 5.56 18.69
N THR A 818 -12.37 6.59 18.00
CA THR A 818 -13.73 6.67 17.49
C THR A 818 -14.06 5.48 16.58
N GLY A 819 -15.19 4.82 16.79
CA GLY A 819 -15.61 3.64 16.01
C GLY A 819 -15.01 2.29 16.48
N GLU A 820 -14.04 2.30 17.40
CA GLU A 820 -13.41 1.08 17.90
C GLU A 820 -14.33 0.33 18.88
N THR A 821 -14.56 -0.96 18.65
CA THR A 821 -15.42 -1.80 19.50
C THR A 821 -14.64 -2.81 20.33
N GLN A 822 -13.36 -3.07 20.01
CA GLN A 822 -12.54 -3.94 20.82
C GLN A 822 -12.25 -3.31 22.19
N ARG A 823 -12.34 -4.13 23.25
CA ARG A 823 -12.14 -3.71 24.64
C ARG A 823 -11.07 -4.50 25.38
N THR A 824 -10.61 -5.61 24.79
CA THR A 824 -9.59 -6.49 25.38
C THR A 824 -8.38 -6.54 24.48
N PHE A 825 -7.20 -6.39 25.07
CA PHE A 825 -5.92 -6.30 24.37
C PHE A 825 -4.90 -7.19 25.07
N ARG A 826 -3.94 -7.73 24.30
CA ARG A 826 -2.86 -8.54 24.83
C ARG A 826 -1.51 -7.94 24.42
N PHE A 827 -0.57 -7.96 25.35
CA PHE A 827 0.82 -7.57 25.11
C PHE A 827 1.76 -8.56 25.78
N ASP A 828 2.93 -8.75 25.20
CA ASP A 828 4.04 -9.43 25.84
C ASP A 828 5.25 -8.50 25.89
N ILE A 829 5.98 -8.51 27.00
CA ILE A 829 7.26 -7.79 27.13
C ILE A 829 8.37 -8.83 27.31
N CYS A 830 9.24 -8.92 26.32
CA CYS A 830 10.40 -9.81 26.30
C CYS A 830 11.66 -9.04 26.69
N LEU A 831 12.53 -9.67 27.48
CA LEU A 831 13.82 -9.10 27.85
C LEU A 831 14.96 -9.88 27.23
N ASP A 832 15.89 -9.15 26.61
CA ASP A 832 17.14 -9.67 26.05
C ASP A 832 16.92 -10.80 25.01
N GLU A 833 15.80 -10.76 24.29
CA GLU A 833 15.53 -11.57 23.09
C GLU A 833 16.17 -10.90 21.87
N ASN A 834 17.07 -11.62 21.19
CA ASN A 834 17.88 -11.04 20.11
C ASN A 834 17.18 -10.97 18.74
N TYR A 835 16.05 -11.66 18.59
CA TYR A 835 15.35 -11.83 17.32
C TYR A 835 13.86 -11.50 17.52
N PRO A 836 13.49 -10.21 17.46
CA PRO A 836 12.16 -9.76 17.86
C PRO A 836 11.05 -10.30 16.95
N MET A 837 11.33 -10.52 15.65
CA MET A 837 10.36 -11.15 14.75
C MET A 837 10.06 -12.60 15.14
N GLN A 838 11.08 -13.38 15.53
CA GLN A 838 10.91 -14.73 16.05
C GLN A 838 10.02 -14.74 17.31
N ALA A 839 10.24 -13.79 18.21
CA ALA A 839 9.43 -13.64 19.42
C ALA A 839 7.97 -13.25 19.12
N ALA A 840 7.75 -12.37 18.13
CA ALA A 840 6.40 -12.01 17.69
C ALA A 840 5.65 -13.22 17.12
N MET A 841 6.27 -13.97 16.22
CA MET A 841 5.69 -15.18 15.63
C MET A 841 5.41 -16.26 16.67
N ASP A 842 6.27 -16.42 17.68
CA ASP A 842 6.02 -17.34 18.80
C ASP A 842 4.70 -17.03 19.52
N THR A 843 4.42 -15.74 19.76
CA THR A 843 3.20 -15.33 20.46
C THR A 843 1.94 -15.29 19.60
N LEU A 844 2.08 -15.03 18.30
CA LEU A 844 0.97 -14.96 17.35
C LEU A 844 0.48 -16.34 16.91
N THR A 845 1.37 -17.34 16.92
CA THR A 845 1.10 -18.65 16.34
C THR A 845 1.14 -19.75 17.41
N PRO A 846 0.00 -20.13 18.00
CA PRO A 846 -0.03 -21.16 19.05
C PRO A 846 0.40 -22.54 18.52
N PRO A 847 0.95 -23.42 19.38
CA PRO A 847 1.18 -24.82 19.01
C PRO A 847 -0.15 -25.58 18.91
N ALA A 848 -0.20 -26.64 18.08
CA ALA A 848 -1.33 -27.56 18.11
C ALA A 848 -1.11 -28.61 19.22
N VAL A 849 -2.08 -28.71 20.14
CA VAL A 849 -2.01 -29.60 21.31
C VAL A 849 -3.10 -30.65 21.18
N ILE A 850 -2.71 -31.91 20.97
CA ILE A 850 -3.63 -32.97 20.57
C ILE A 850 -3.59 -34.09 21.61
N PRO A 851 -4.69 -34.34 22.34
CA PRO A 851 -4.78 -35.50 23.22
C PRO A 851 -4.74 -36.79 22.38
N SER A 852 -4.00 -37.79 22.86
CA SER A 852 -3.88 -39.09 22.20
C SER A 852 -3.76 -40.23 23.22
N THR A 853 -4.32 -41.38 22.87
CA THR A 853 -4.15 -42.66 23.59
C THR A 853 -3.09 -43.55 22.96
N ILE A 854 -2.46 -43.09 21.87
CA ILE A 854 -1.42 -43.80 21.13
C ILE A 854 -0.19 -42.89 21.06
N ALA A 855 0.95 -43.36 21.55
CA ALA A 855 2.21 -42.63 21.49
C ALA A 855 2.77 -42.59 20.06
N PRO A 856 3.71 -41.68 19.75
CA PRO A 856 4.43 -41.68 18.47
C PRO A 856 5.07 -43.04 18.16
N ARG A 857 5.12 -43.38 16.87
CA ARG A 857 5.73 -44.63 16.39
C ARG A 857 7.16 -44.79 16.91
N GLY A 858 7.49 -45.99 17.39
CA GLY A 858 8.82 -46.30 17.92
C GLY A 858 9.14 -45.68 19.28
N GLY A 859 8.16 -45.04 19.94
CA GLY A 859 8.33 -44.44 21.27
C GLY A 859 9.10 -43.11 21.28
N ALA A 860 9.22 -42.46 20.12
CA ALA A 860 9.92 -41.18 19.97
C ALA A 860 9.24 -40.10 20.83
N GLN A 861 10.01 -39.46 21.71
CA GLN A 861 9.51 -38.36 22.56
C GLN A 861 9.52 -37.01 21.84
N THR A 862 10.27 -36.89 20.73
CA THR A 862 10.35 -35.69 19.90
C THR A 862 10.81 -36.05 18.49
N GLY A 863 10.50 -35.20 17.51
CA GLY A 863 10.97 -35.28 16.12
C GLY A 863 10.81 -33.94 15.40
N TRP A 864 11.52 -33.74 14.30
CA TRP A 864 11.50 -32.51 13.50
C TRP A 864 11.46 -32.84 12.00
N PHE A 865 10.93 -31.92 11.21
CA PHE A 865 10.80 -32.04 9.75
C PHE A 865 11.82 -31.13 9.03
N PHE A 866 11.93 -29.88 9.48
CA PHE A 866 12.90 -28.92 8.97
C PHE A 866 13.60 -28.19 10.11
N ASN A 867 14.85 -27.80 9.90
CA ASN A 867 15.59 -26.98 10.85
C ASN A 867 16.32 -25.85 10.13
N VAL A 868 15.93 -24.61 10.44
CA VAL A 868 16.62 -23.40 10.01
C VAL A 868 17.57 -22.98 11.14
N ASP A 869 18.87 -22.95 10.88
CA ASP A 869 19.88 -22.60 11.89
C ASP A 869 19.98 -21.08 12.16
N ALA A 870 19.71 -20.27 11.13
CA ALA A 870 19.73 -18.82 11.17
C ALA A 870 18.44 -18.27 11.81
N LYS A 871 18.55 -17.74 13.03
CA LYS A 871 17.42 -17.14 13.77
C LYS A 871 16.85 -15.85 13.15
N SER A 872 17.62 -15.19 12.29
CA SER A 872 17.17 -14.03 11.52
C SER A 872 16.38 -14.41 10.26
N VAL A 873 16.05 -15.68 10.08
CA VAL A 873 15.28 -16.18 8.94
C VAL A 873 14.03 -16.88 9.42
N GLN A 874 12.88 -16.50 8.85
CA GLN A 874 11.60 -17.16 9.07
C GLN A 874 11.23 -18.00 7.85
N LEU A 875 10.65 -19.18 8.11
CA LEU A 875 10.03 -20.00 7.07
C LEU A 875 8.54 -19.69 7.07
N LEU A 876 8.03 -19.22 5.93
CA LEU A 876 6.68 -18.69 5.78
C LEU A 876 5.70 -19.74 5.25
N ASP A 877 6.07 -20.49 4.20
CA ASP A 877 5.15 -21.44 3.57
C ASP A 877 5.89 -22.63 2.91
N ILE A 878 5.14 -23.72 2.69
CA ILE A 878 5.55 -24.88 1.88
C ILE A 878 4.75 -24.83 0.57
N LEU A 879 5.44 -24.58 -0.53
CA LEU A 879 4.85 -24.31 -1.83
C LEU A 879 4.96 -25.53 -2.77
N PRO A 880 4.03 -25.67 -3.73
CA PRO A 880 4.16 -26.67 -4.78
C PRO A 880 5.40 -26.42 -5.65
N LEU A 881 5.86 -27.47 -6.33
CA LEU A 881 6.82 -27.35 -7.42
C LEU A 881 6.21 -26.50 -8.54
N ARG A 882 7.03 -25.67 -9.19
CA ARG A 882 6.66 -24.89 -10.38
C ARG A 882 7.61 -25.26 -11.50
N GLU A 883 7.07 -25.57 -12.67
CA GLU A 883 7.89 -25.73 -13.86
C GLU A 883 8.49 -24.37 -14.23
N PRO A 884 9.75 -24.31 -14.68
CA PRO A 884 10.27 -23.08 -15.25
C PRO A 884 9.38 -22.69 -16.44
N PRO A 885 8.98 -21.41 -16.57
CA PRO A 885 8.18 -20.98 -17.71
C PRO A 885 8.94 -21.32 -19.00
N SER A 886 8.21 -21.83 -20.00
CA SER A 886 8.80 -22.08 -21.32
C SER A 886 9.39 -20.76 -21.83
N PRO A 887 10.68 -20.72 -22.20
CA PRO A 887 11.22 -19.50 -22.78
C PRO A 887 10.46 -19.20 -24.09
N ASP A 888 10.20 -17.92 -24.37
CA ASP A 888 9.65 -17.43 -25.64
C ASP A 888 10.66 -17.66 -26.80
N LEU A 889 10.93 -18.92 -27.08
CA LEU A 889 11.79 -19.37 -28.16
C LEU A 889 10.91 -19.72 -29.37
N ALA A 890 11.31 -19.22 -30.53
CA ALA A 890 10.75 -19.63 -31.81
C ALA A 890 10.77 -21.18 -31.92
N GLU A 891 9.79 -21.79 -32.60
CA GLU A 891 9.53 -23.25 -32.60
C GLU A 891 10.75 -24.16 -32.85
N TRP A 892 11.80 -23.66 -33.50
CA TRP A 892 13.04 -24.36 -33.83
C TRP A 892 14.08 -24.41 -32.70
N ASP A 893 14.01 -23.51 -31.71
CA ASP A 893 14.90 -23.49 -30.53
C ASP A 893 14.36 -24.32 -29.35
N ARG A 894 13.15 -24.88 -29.47
CA ARG A 894 12.54 -25.77 -28.45
C ARG A 894 13.32 -27.07 -28.22
N SER A 895 14.33 -27.37 -29.03
CA SER A 895 15.09 -28.63 -28.97
C SER A 895 16.14 -28.70 -27.85
N GLU A 896 16.41 -27.60 -27.15
CA GLU A 896 17.35 -27.53 -26.00
C GLU A 896 16.70 -27.00 -24.71
N VAL A 897 15.37 -27.07 -24.55
CA VAL A 897 14.76 -26.78 -23.25
C VAL A 897 15.13 -27.93 -22.30
N GLU A 898 15.86 -27.61 -21.23
CA GLU A 898 16.10 -28.52 -20.11
C GLU A 898 14.75 -29.03 -19.59
N THR A 899 14.37 -30.23 -20.03
CA THR A 899 13.19 -30.92 -19.51
C THR A 899 13.41 -31.14 -18.03
N THR A 900 12.56 -30.54 -17.20
CA THR A 900 12.56 -30.71 -15.74
C THR A 900 12.64 -32.19 -15.38
N PRO A 901 13.58 -32.62 -14.52
CA PRO A 901 13.66 -34.02 -14.12
C PRO A 901 12.39 -34.47 -13.39
N HIS A 902 11.87 -35.64 -13.75
CA HIS A 902 10.75 -36.30 -13.03
C HIS A 902 11.14 -36.59 -11.57
N GLY A 903 10.34 -36.15 -10.58
CA GLY A 903 10.60 -36.45 -9.15
C GLY A 903 9.58 -35.83 -8.18
N ASN A 904 9.60 -36.30 -6.92
CA ASN A 904 8.81 -35.72 -5.82
C ASN A 904 9.58 -34.57 -5.16
N GLY A 905 8.89 -33.49 -4.78
CA GLY A 905 9.54 -32.32 -4.17
C GLY A 905 8.53 -31.24 -3.79
N PHE A 906 9.05 -30.13 -3.26
CA PHE A 906 8.31 -28.93 -2.89
C PHE A 906 9.26 -27.75 -2.80
N ALA A 907 8.75 -26.53 -2.64
CA ALA A 907 9.56 -25.36 -2.32
C ALA A 907 9.25 -24.83 -0.91
N LEU A 908 10.21 -24.14 -0.31
CA LEU A 908 10.07 -23.47 0.97
C LEU A 908 10.28 -21.97 0.76
N ARG A 909 9.34 -21.16 1.24
CA ARG A 909 9.47 -19.70 1.22
C ARG A 909 10.11 -19.23 2.52
N LEU A 910 11.22 -18.52 2.40
CA LEU A 910 12.02 -17.97 3.51
C LEU A 910 12.05 -16.44 3.44
N VAL A 911 12.17 -15.77 4.59
CA VAL A 911 12.39 -14.32 4.66
C VAL A 911 13.48 -13.98 5.68
N GLU A 912 14.42 -13.12 5.30
CA GLU A 912 15.41 -12.53 6.21
C GLU A 912 14.80 -11.32 6.94
N THR A 913 14.98 -11.23 8.26
CA THR A 913 14.22 -10.28 9.09
C THR A 913 15.05 -9.17 9.71
N GLU A 914 16.38 -9.25 9.72
CA GLU A 914 17.26 -8.35 10.47
C GLU A 914 18.03 -7.35 9.58
N GLY A 915 17.84 -7.38 8.26
CA GLY A 915 18.47 -6.47 7.33
C GLY A 915 19.93 -6.74 7.09
N ARG A 916 20.32 -8.02 7.13
CA ARG A 916 21.73 -8.43 6.95
C ARG A 916 21.84 -9.67 6.08
N ALA A 917 22.85 -9.68 5.22
CA ALA A 917 23.17 -10.88 4.47
C ALA A 917 23.53 -12.03 5.43
N VAL A 918 23.00 -13.21 5.17
CA VAL A 918 23.13 -14.39 6.04
C VAL A 918 23.24 -15.66 5.21
N ARG A 919 24.11 -16.57 5.65
CA ARG A 919 24.15 -17.93 5.13
C ARG A 919 23.34 -18.84 6.02
N VAL A 920 22.35 -19.50 5.43
CA VAL A 920 21.39 -20.37 6.11
C VAL A 920 21.72 -21.82 5.79
N LYS A 921 21.82 -22.65 6.83
CA LYS A 921 21.83 -24.11 6.70
C LYS A 921 20.45 -24.64 7.04
N LEU A 922 19.70 -25.00 6.00
CA LEU A 922 18.40 -25.63 6.14
C LEU A 922 18.58 -27.15 6.13
N ARG A 923 18.30 -27.81 7.25
CA ARG A 923 18.27 -29.29 7.31
C ARG A 923 16.89 -29.82 7.01
N CYS A 924 16.85 -30.94 6.31
CA CYS A 924 15.64 -31.63 5.87
C CYS A 924 15.55 -33.02 6.53
N PHE A 925 14.33 -33.51 6.71
CA PHE A 925 14.07 -34.85 7.26
C PHE A 925 14.51 -36.01 6.33
N ARG A 926 14.87 -35.70 5.09
CA ARG A 926 15.44 -36.60 4.08
C ARG A 926 16.55 -35.86 3.33
N ASP A 927 17.50 -36.61 2.76
CA ASP A 927 18.59 -36.03 1.97
C ASP A 927 18.01 -35.52 0.63
N PRO A 928 18.12 -34.22 0.32
CA PRO A 928 17.71 -33.70 -0.97
C PRO A 928 18.69 -34.15 -2.07
N VAL A 929 18.17 -34.33 -3.29
CA VAL A 929 18.96 -34.70 -4.48
C VAL A 929 19.20 -33.50 -5.40
N GLU A 930 18.28 -32.54 -5.43
CA GLU A 930 18.39 -31.29 -6.18
C GLU A 930 17.83 -30.14 -5.34
N ALA A 931 18.45 -28.97 -5.48
CA ALA A 931 18.02 -27.75 -4.79
C ALA A 931 18.32 -26.52 -5.65
N ARG A 932 17.33 -25.64 -5.79
CA ARG A 932 17.47 -24.38 -6.52
C ARG A 932 16.71 -23.24 -5.85
N GLN A 933 17.20 -22.02 -6.02
CA GLN A 933 16.45 -20.81 -5.72
C GLN A 933 15.67 -20.41 -6.97
N ARG A 934 14.39 -20.09 -6.81
CA ARG A 934 13.52 -19.66 -7.90
C ARG A 934 12.85 -18.31 -7.59
N ASP A 935 12.45 -17.60 -8.64
CA ASP A 935 11.53 -16.48 -8.52
C ASP A 935 10.10 -16.97 -8.23
N PHE A 936 9.17 -16.05 -8.04
CA PHE A 936 7.77 -16.43 -7.76
C PHE A 936 7.07 -17.01 -8.99
N GLN A 937 7.65 -16.93 -10.19
CA GLN A 937 7.11 -17.52 -11.42
C GLN A 937 7.71 -18.89 -11.76
N GLY A 938 8.71 -19.36 -11.00
CA GLY A 938 9.34 -20.66 -11.20
C GLY A 938 10.63 -20.64 -12.01
N ARG A 939 11.10 -19.47 -12.46
CA ARG A 939 12.41 -19.34 -13.13
C ARG A 939 13.52 -19.54 -12.11
N THR A 940 14.54 -20.31 -12.50
CA THR A 940 15.72 -20.54 -11.66
C THR A 940 16.54 -19.26 -11.56
N ILE A 941 16.78 -18.79 -10.34
CA ILE A 941 17.70 -17.67 -10.04
C ILE A 941 19.12 -18.23 -9.87
N SER A 942 19.25 -19.30 -9.08
CA SER A 942 20.54 -19.93 -8.79
C SER A 942 20.38 -21.38 -8.33
N ASP A 943 21.41 -22.19 -8.52
CA ASP A 943 21.49 -23.52 -7.90
C ASP A 943 21.93 -23.41 -6.44
N VAL A 944 21.36 -24.26 -5.58
CA VAL A 944 21.63 -24.26 -4.13
C VAL A 944 22.47 -25.47 -3.76
N MET A 945 23.53 -25.26 -2.98
CA MET A 945 24.46 -26.32 -2.59
C MET A 945 23.83 -27.29 -1.59
N ILE A 946 23.99 -28.60 -1.84
CA ILE A 946 23.54 -29.69 -0.96
C ILE A 946 24.74 -30.25 -0.16
N GLU A 947 24.56 -30.42 1.16
CA GLU A 947 25.52 -31.01 2.09
C GLU A 947 24.82 -32.08 2.97
N GLY A 948 24.74 -33.32 2.48
CA GLY A 948 24.10 -34.42 3.20
C GLY A 948 22.59 -34.22 3.33
N ASP A 949 22.10 -34.06 4.57
CA ASP A 949 20.70 -33.80 4.89
C ASP A 949 20.32 -32.32 4.83
N ALA A 950 21.19 -31.45 4.29
CA ALA A 950 21.02 -30.00 4.35
C ALA A 950 21.27 -29.30 3.01
N VAL A 951 20.70 -28.11 2.86
CA VAL A 951 21.01 -27.15 1.80
C VAL A 951 21.57 -25.86 2.37
N LEU A 952 22.52 -25.25 1.66
CA LEU A 952 23.20 -24.02 2.06
C LEU A 952 22.73 -22.87 1.17
N ILE A 953 21.96 -21.95 1.76
CA ILE A 953 21.30 -20.85 1.08
C ILE A 953 22.00 -19.55 1.48
N ASP A 954 22.45 -18.76 0.52
CA ASP A 954 22.98 -17.43 0.77
C ASP A 954 21.86 -16.42 0.52
N MET A 955 21.43 -15.70 1.58
CA MET A 955 20.36 -14.70 1.49
C MET A 955 20.93 -13.28 1.64
N THR A 956 20.43 -12.34 0.84
CA THR A 956 20.70 -10.90 1.03
C THR A 956 19.87 -10.33 2.19
N ALA A 957 20.14 -9.07 2.55
CA ALA A 957 19.35 -8.38 3.58
C ALA A 957 17.87 -8.31 3.17
N TYR A 958 16.95 -8.61 4.09
CA TYR A 958 15.50 -8.58 3.83
C TYR A 958 14.99 -9.43 2.65
N GLU A 959 15.78 -10.41 2.19
CA GLU A 959 15.43 -11.20 1.02
C GLU A 959 14.23 -12.12 1.29
N ILE A 960 13.31 -12.23 0.32
CA ILE A 960 12.26 -13.26 0.29
C ILE A 960 12.63 -14.34 -0.73
N ALA A 961 13.04 -15.52 -0.29
CA ALA A 961 13.58 -16.56 -1.17
C ALA A 961 12.67 -17.80 -1.23
N ASP A 962 12.38 -18.28 -2.44
CA ASP A 962 11.74 -19.58 -2.67
C ASP A 962 12.82 -20.62 -3.00
N ILE A 963 12.98 -21.61 -2.11
CA ILE A 963 13.98 -22.69 -2.24
C ILE A 963 13.26 -23.98 -2.61
N GLU A 964 13.39 -24.40 -3.86
CA GLU A 964 12.83 -25.65 -4.37
C GLU A 964 13.77 -26.83 -4.07
N LEU A 965 13.22 -27.91 -3.50
CA LEU A 965 13.93 -29.12 -3.10
C LEU A 965 13.30 -30.35 -3.74
N ARG A 966 14.13 -31.31 -4.16
CA ARG A 966 13.70 -32.63 -4.66
C ARG A 966 14.38 -33.74 -3.86
N PHE A 967 13.71 -34.90 -3.73
CA PHE A 967 14.13 -36.02 -2.87
C PHE A 967 14.06 -37.38 -3.55
#